data_AF-A0A509LHU4-F1
#
_entry.id   AF-A0A509LHU4-F1
#
_cell.length_a   1.000
_cell.length_b   1.000
_cell.length_c   1.000
_cell.angle_alpha   90.00
_cell.angle_beta   90.00
_cell.angle_gamma   90.00
#
_symmetry.space_group_name_H-M   'P 1'
#
loop_
_entity.id
_entity.type
_entity.pdbx_description
1 polymer ?
#
loop_
_entity_poly.entity_id
_entity_poly.type
_entity_poly.pdbx_seq_one_letter_code
_entity_poly.pdbx_strand_id
1 'polypeptide(L)'
;MKQRFILDFTWLLGVLWVIIIWTGDGYSWNTSGTDWAGDDTTMSLNLGSSTWNDSAEDALYRWNVVSCSSFDFYFNNDNKDRCDRGTACIGTDGNAVEWEDFSNGVCSDAASGALAITRTNWLINYCNADVLFNTQYSWTTSSRNYTTGSPYNFNSVAIHEFGHVLGLQHENDNVATMNSIYHANDHKIHANDKGGLRNIYSVGGCSKVDVAPTNWKKTTSAAVAATLVSSPTSANTGQTINMEWTQENHGTQSTTFDIGFYLSTNSTITTSDTRLGINNNASLSREWVLTGSRNVTIPANTREGTYWLGVYLDYNNNVAESNEGNNALAHPRSIFIRDTIKPSPDPMSWSSYPYETSTTSIAMTAVLATDATSPVEYYHDYYSSTTGGAGGTDSGWQTSRSYTDSGLQANHRYSYRVRTRDSAATRNYSGYSIVSYDYTAIQTPTGITFGSYGTTNINAISTNTPSGLTRGSSGLIIYNSIQGTNSGWKQNNNYWNSTGLTPNTNYAFRARARNGDAALTSYSSYYYRRTLAAMPGAQAFSNITCTSIRANWSANGNPAGTQYYCQNTTTGAYSGWITDTFWTNNGLNDQSLYTYRVLARNANGLQTGWRGLGSQTTADCTPPNPNPMTWATLPYELNTSQIRMRSTTASDSTVPVRYYFDFFTSPTGGFGGSNSGWITSTTYTDSGLGTNHEYGYRVSAMDGSGWQTGYSAISYDFTDIETPSGIDFGTIGATSIAVRSSSKLSGLDRKSSGISIVNKTAGTKSDWQQNNNYWTNIGLKVNTAYTFYAVARNGDGNSTPESPESSRYTLANTPGATAFSDITATSIRANWGGNGNPAGTMYYCQNITAGTASDWISNTYWNSTGLDPETTYVLRVIARNGNGIGTAWTNLGSETTLPTVEPCEGDFDNNGMVDDVDLMAFAASFGRSDCSVAFPCNGDLESADGDVDGSDMITFLEDLGRTDCP
;
A
#
# COMPACT_ATOMS: atom_id res chain seq x y z
N MET A 1 -30.60 33.00 83.80
CA MET A 1 -30.92 33.31 85.21
C MET A 1 -29.59 33.36 85.96
N LYS A 2 -29.17 34.57 86.37
CA LYS A 2 -28.10 35.00 87.33
C LYS A 2 -26.73 34.27 87.30
N GLN A 3 -25.66 34.92 86.82
CA GLN A 3 -24.66 35.75 87.57
C GLN A 3 -23.76 34.88 88.50
N ARG A 4 -22.42 34.86 88.49
CA ARG A 4 -21.35 35.82 88.12
C ARG A 4 -20.04 35.04 87.85
N PHE A 5 -19.25 35.48 86.86
CA PHE A 5 -17.84 35.08 86.62
C PHE A 5 -17.09 36.33 86.12
N ILE A 6 -16.23 36.92 86.94
CA ILE A 6 -15.27 38.03 86.71
C ILE A 6 -14.38 37.93 87.96
N LEU A 7 -13.05 37.88 87.98
CA LEU A 7 -11.92 38.19 87.09
C LEU A 7 -10.72 37.44 87.69
N ASP A 8 -9.69 37.15 86.90
CA ASP A 8 -8.41 36.74 87.47
C ASP A 8 -7.24 37.35 86.68
N PHE A 9 -6.16 37.59 87.42
CA PHE A 9 -4.80 38.02 87.03
C PHE A 9 -4.49 39.53 86.87
N THR A 10 -3.79 40.07 87.88
CA THR A 10 -2.40 40.55 87.72
C THR A 10 -1.67 40.71 89.08
N TRP A 11 -0.56 39.97 89.20
CA TRP A 11 0.75 40.23 89.82
C TRP A 11 0.97 41.05 91.12
N LEU A 12 1.99 40.55 91.85
CA LEU A 12 2.88 41.17 92.86
C LEU A 12 2.40 41.26 94.31
N LEU A 13 2.98 40.41 95.17
CA LEU A 13 3.71 40.81 96.37
C LEU A 13 4.48 39.61 96.93
N GLY A 14 5.81 39.66 96.82
CA GLY A 14 6.73 38.82 97.57
C GLY A 14 7.52 39.70 98.50
N VAL A 15 7.35 39.53 99.81
CA VAL A 15 8.34 39.87 100.83
C VAL A 15 8.14 38.96 102.05
N LEU A 16 9.27 38.51 102.61
CA LEU A 16 9.50 38.01 103.97
C LEU A 16 9.21 36.53 104.26
N TRP A 17 10.26 35.70 104.14
CA TRP A 17 10.51 34.64 105.13
C TRP A 17 11.72 35.04 105.95
N VAL A 18 11.45 35.55 107.15
CA VAL A 18 12.42 35.61 108.24
C VAL A 18 12.67 34.18 108.67
N ILE A 19 13.94 33.79 108.62
CA ILE A 19 14.52 32.64 109.30
C ILE A 19 14.17 32.75 110.78
N ILE A 20 13.20 31.94 111.23
CA ILE A 20 13.13 31.51 112.63
C ILE A 20 13.43 30.02 112.60
N ILE A 21 14.68 29.76 112.94
CA ILE A 21 15.22 28.47 113.34
C ILE A 21 14.31 27.93 114.45
N TRP A 22 13.48 26.95 114.13
CA TRP A 22 13.16 25.90 115.09
C TRP A 22 14.26 24.86 114.94
N THR A 23 15.32 25.06 115.72
CA THR A 23 16.24 24.00 116.14
C THR A 23 15.42 22.89 116.77
N GLY A 24 15.80 21.65 116.47
CA GLY A 24 15.67 20.50 117.36
C GLY A 24 14.27 20.18 117.84
N ASP A 25 13.71 19.09 117.32
CA ASP A 25 13.32 17.94 118.15
C ASP A 25 12.51 17.01 117.27
N GLY A 26 13.16 15.95 116.80
CA GLY A 26 12.57 14.89 115.98
C GLY A 26 12.62 13.57 116.72
N TYR A 27 11.88 13.50 117.84
CA TYR A 27 11.40 12.31 118.54
C TYR A 27 12.30 11.05 118.54
N SER A 28 13.31 11.06 119.41
CA SER A 28 13.95 9.85 119.95
C SER A 28 13.51 9.65 121.39
N TRP A 29 12.34 9.07 121.67
CA TRP A 29 11.92 8.99 123.07
C TRP A 29 11.28 7.66 123.43
N ASN A 30 12.15 6.70 123.73
CA ASN A 30 12.09 6.12 125.07
C ASN A 30 13.48 6.15 125.73
N THR A 31 13.82 7.24 126.40
CA THR A 31 15.05 7.42 127.19
C THR A 31 14.97 6.71 128.55
N SER A 32 14.03 5.77 128.74
CA SER A 32 13.80 5.09 130.02
C SER A 32 14.01 3.57 129.94
N GLY A 33 14.64 3.09 128.87
CA GLY A 33 15.11 1.71 128.81
C GLY A 33 16.18 1.48 129.88
N THR A 34 15.97 0.46 130.71
CA THR A 34 17.02 -0.08 131.59
C THR A 34 18.11 -0.68 130.68
N ASP A 35 19.37 -0.35 130.92
CA ASP A 35 20.52 -0.75 130.12
C ASP A 35 21.35 -1.84 130.81
N TRP A 36 22.27 -2.48 130.10
CA TRP A 36 23.33 -3.28 130.73
C TRP A 36 24.37 -2.36 131.38
N ALA A 37 25.07 -2.84 132.41
CA ALA A 37 26.17 -2.08 133.03
C ALA A 37 27.44 -1.99 132.15
N GLY A 38 27.51 -2.80 131.10
CA GLY A 38 28.54 -2.79 130.08
C GLY A 38 27.92 -2.87 128.69
N ASP A 39 28.78 -2.79 127.68
CA ASP A 39 28.36 -2.78 126.28
C ASP A 39 28.42 -4.18 125.65
N ASP A 40 28.22 -5.24 126.44
CA ASP A 40 28.13 -6.60 125.91
C ASP A 40 27.27 -7.52 126.76
N THR A 41 26.81 -8.60 126.13
CA THR A 41 26.17 -9.73 126.84
C THR A 41 26.30 -11.02 126.03
N THR A 42 26.31 -12.18 126.69
CA THR A 42 26.40 -13.49 126.02
C THR A 42 25.07 -14.24 126.11
N MET A 43 24.51 -14.66 124.98
CA MET A 43 23.27 -15.44 124.89
C MET A 43 23.57 -16.93 124.66
N SER A 44 23.00 -17.81 125.49
CA SER A 44 23.09 -19.26 125.35
C SER A 44 21.98 -19.77 124.41
N LEU A 45 22.34 -20.31 123.24
CA LEU A 45 21.38 -20.70 122.18
C LEU A 45 20.95 -22.17 122.28
N ASN A 46 19.71 -22.40 122.73
CA ASN A 46 19.16 -23.73 123.08
C ASN A 46 17.91 -24.08 122.24
N LEU A 47 17.96 -23.88 120.91
CA LEU A 47 16.79 -24.04 120.02
C LEU A 47 16.69 -25.41 119.35
N GLY A 48 17.44 -26.40 119.80
CA GLY A 48 17.30 -27.82 119.43
C GLY A 48 17.77 -28.23 118.02
N SER A 49 18.13 -27.31 117.12
CA SER A 49 18.81 -27.61 115.86
C SER A 49 19.80 -26.52 115.44
N SER A 50 20.81 -26.89 114.65
CA SER A 50 21.79 -25.92 114.11
C SER A 50 21.09 -24.82 113.28
N THR A 51 20.07 -25.16 112.49
CA THR A 51 19.38 -24.15 111.65
C THR A 51 18.67 -23.05 112.43
N TRP A 52 18.14 -23.35 113.61
CA TRP A 52 17.49 -22.33 114.46
C TRP A 52 18.53 -21.54 115.25
N ASN A 53 19.59 -22.20 115.75
CA ASN A 53 20.73 -21.54 116.37
C ASN A 53 21.44 -20.59 115.37
N ASP A 54 21.70 -21.02 114.14
CA ASP A 54 22.28 -20.19 113.07
C ASP A 54 21.40 -18.97 112.76
N SER A 55 20.07 -19.15 112.80
CA SER A 55 19.10 -18.08 112.56
C SER A 55 19.01 -17.09 113.72
N ALA A 56 19.17 -17.56 114.96
CA ALA A 56 19.30 -16.71 116.15
C ALA A 56 20.66 -16.00 116.20
N GLU A 57 21.74 -16.68 115.80
CA GLU A 57 23.07 -16.11 115.66
C GLU A 57 23.07 -14.96 114.63
N ASP A 58 22.47 -15.16 113.45
CA ASP A 58 22.29 -14.10 112.45
C ASP A 58 21.49 -12.92 113.03
N ALA A 59 20.44 -13.19 113.81
CA ALA A 59 19.65 -12.14 114.46
C ALA A 59 20.44 -11.35 115.52
N LEU A 60 21.27 -12.00 116.33
CA LEU A 60 22.19 -11.34 117.27
C LEU A 60 23.24 -10.51 116.51
N TYR A 61 23.87 -11.12 115.50
CA TYR A 61 24.91 -10.48 114.69
C TYR A 61 24.42 -9.18 114.02
N ARG A 62 23.16 -9.13 113.60
CA ARG A 62 22.56 -7.91 113.01
C ARG A 62 22.60 -6.72 113.95
N TRP A 63 22.44 -6.94 115.26
CA TRP A 63 22.56 -5.88 116.27
C TRP A 63 24.01 -5.44 116.46
N ASN A 64 24.97 -6.37 116.43
CA ASN A 64 26.41 -6.06 116.56
C ASN A 64 26.94 -5.20 115.40
N VAL A 65 26.42 -5.40 114.19
CA VAL A 65 26.85 -4.62 113.01
C VAL A 65 26.15 -3.26 112.90
N VAL A 66 25.33 -2.87 113.88
CA VAL A 66 24.76 -1.51 113.93
C VAL A 66 25.88 -0.51 114.20
N SER A 67 26.33 0.16 113.14
CA SER A 67 27.37 1.17 113.25
C SER A 67 27.01 2.28 114.25
N CYS A 68 28.04 2.79 114.93
CA CYS A 68 27.95 3.82 115.97
C CYS A 68 27.23 3.40 117.27
N SER A 69 26.99 2.10 117.47
CA SER A 69 26.68 1.50 118.78
C SER A 69 27.92 0.79 119.33
N SER A 70 28.11 0.78 120.65
CA SER A 70 29.18 0.00 121.30
C SER A 70 28.76 -1.41 121.71
N PHE A 71 27.46 -1.73 121.63
CA PHE A 71 26.95 -2.99 122.17
C PHE A 71 27.26 -4.21 121.31
N ASP A 72 27.84 -5.24 121.92
CA ASP A 72 28.14 -6.53 121.29
C ASP A 72 27.39 -7.71 121.97
N PHE A 73 26.60 -8.43 121.19
CA PHE A 73 26.14 -9.76 121.56
C PHE A 73 27.21 -10.81 121.26
N TYR A 74 27.50 -11.63 122.27
CA TYR A 74 28.19 -12.90 122.10
C TYR A 74 27.18 -14.03 122.21
N PHE A 75 27.54 -15.22 121.73
CA PHE A 75 26.71 -16.40 121.93
C PHE A 75 27.58 -17.61 122.29
N ASN A 76 26.96 -18.56 122.97
CA ASN A 76 27.52 -19.88 123.25
C ASN A 76 26.44 -20.94 123.04
N ASN A 77 26.84 -22.20 123.00
CA ASN A 77 25.91 -23.35 122.95
C ASN A 77 25.85 -24.06 124.33
N ASP A 78 26.05 -23.32 125.42
CA ASP A 78 25.97 -23.88 126.76
C ASP A 78 24.50 -24.07 127.16
N ASN A 79 24.16 -25.25 127.67
CA ASN A 79 22.80 -25.63 128.04
C ASN A 79 22.42 -25.06 129.42
N LYS A 80 22.36 -23.72 129.54
CA LYS A 80 22.00 -23.00 130.77
C LYS A 80 20.48 -23.03 131.03
N ASP A 81 20.08 -22.84 132.29
CA ASP A 81 18.76 -23.20 132.83
C ASP A 81 17.66 -22.16 132.54
N ARG A 82 16.42 -22.63 132.63
CA ARG A 82 15.16 -22.00 132.25
C ARG A 82 14.49 -21.33 133.44
N CYS A 83 14.31 -20.01 133.41
CA CYS A 83 13.31 -19.28 134.20
C CYS A 83 13.35 -19.47 135.73
N ASP A 84 14.51 -19.39 136.37
CA ASP A 84 14.54 -19.36 137.84
C ASP A 84 14.03 -17.99 138.36
N ARG A 85 13.03 -18.03 139.25
CA ARG A 85 12.44 -16.82 139.90
C ARG A 85 13.11 -16.50 141.24
N GLY A 86 14.25 -17.11 141.57
CA GLY A 86 14.84 -17.05 142.90
C GLY A 86 16.12 -16.22 143.03
N THR A 87 15.98 -14.90 143.22
CA THR A 87 16.94 -13.99 143.90
C THR A 87 18.31 -13.65 143.26
N ALA A 88 18.42 -12.37 142.87
CA ALA A 88 19.61 -11.51 142.81
C ALA A 88 20.75 -11.86 141.82
N CYS A 89 21.23 -10.84 141.12
CA CYS A 89 22.26 -10.82 140.08
C CYS A 89 23.66 -11.35 140.50
N ILE A 90 23.77 -12.56 141.04
CA ILE A 90 25.02 -13.17 141.52
C ILE A 90 25.16 -14.59 140.93
N GLY A 91 25.77 -14.67 139.74
CA GLY A 91 26.83 -15.65 139.53
C GLY A 91 26.60 -16.99 138.83
N THR A 92 25.38 -17.41 138.41
CA THR A 92 25.26 -18.71 137.69
C THR A 92 24.14 -18.90 136.65
N ASP A 93 23.16 -17.99 136.50
CA ASP A 93 21.95 -18.28 135.69
C ASP A 93 21.93 -17.57 134.32
N GLY A 94 23.00 -17.71 133.52
CA GLY A 94 23.23 -16.87 132.32
C GLY A 94 22.11 -16.85 131.27
N ASN A 95 22.02 -15.75 130.51
CA ASN A 95 21.00 -15.46 129.48
C ASN A 95 20.74 -16.62 128.52
N ALA A 96 19.49 -17.07 128.34
CA ALA A 96 19.12 -18.17 127.46
C ALA A 96 18.19 -17.78 126.31
N VAL A 97 18.26 -18.52 125.18
CA VAL A 97 17.37 -18.39 124.02
C VAL A 97 16.76 -19.75 123.71
N GLU A 98 15.46 -19.91 123.93
CA GLU A 98 14.81 -21.22 124.03
C GLU A 98 13.41 -21.31 123.41
N TRP A 99 12.95 -22.53 123.20
CA TRP A 99 11.57 -22.85 122.85
C TRP A 99 10.72 -23.07 124.13
N GLU A 100 9.51 -22.49 124.18
CA GLU A 100 8.59 -22.60 125.31
C GLU A 100 7.15 -22.85 124.85
N ASP A 101 6.43 -23.75 125.53
CA ASP A 101 4.98 -23.85 125.39
C ASP A 101 4.30 -22.85 126.35
N PHE A 102 3.80 -21.74 125.82
CA PHE A 102 3.16 -20.68 126.63
C PHE A 102 1.81 -21.10 127.25
N SER A 103 1.23 -22.23 126.86
CA SER A 103 -0.03 -22.70 127.46
C SER A 103 0.14 -23.50 128.74
N ASN A 104 1.27 -24.18 128.94
CA ASN A 104 1.50 -25.11 130.05
C ASN A 104 2.95 -25.13 130.57
N GLY A 105 3.78 -24.16 130.14
CA GLY A 105 5.21 -24.10 130.40
C GLY A 105 5.61 -23.64 131.81
N VAL A 106 6.89 -23.82 132.15
CA VAL A 106 7.46 -23.46 133.47
C VAL A 106 7.52 -21.93 133.65
N CYS A 107 7.55 -21.18 132.55
CA CYS A 107 7.61 -19.73 132.49
C CYS A 107 6.23 -19.05 132.26
N SER A 108 5.12 -19.75 132.54
CA SER A 108 3.75 -19.50 132.05
C SER A 108 3.00 -18.25 132.56
N ASP A 109 3.68 -17.23 133.07
CA ASP A 109 3.05 -15.92 133.37
C ASP A 109 2.81 -15.06 132.10
N ALA A 110 3.08 -15.65 130.94
CA ALA A 110 3.06 -15.07 129.61
C ALA A 110 1.65 -15.03 128.99
N ALA A 111 1.33 -13.96 128.27
CA ALA A 111 0.11 -13.88 127.47
C ALA A 111 0.12 -14.96 126.36
N SER A 112 -0.88 -15.86 126.34
CA SER A 112 -0.97 -16.99 125.39
C SER A 112 -1.00 -16.59 123.90
N GLY A 113 -1.19 -15.30 123.58
CA GLY A 113 -1.19 -14.76 122.23
C GLY A 113 0.15 -14.21 121.72
N ALA A 114 1.23 -14.24 122.52
CA ALA A 114 2.54 -13.72 122.12
C ALA A 114 3.34 -14.74 121.29
N LEU A 115 4.07 -14.26 120.26
CA LEU A 115 4.96 -15.10 119.43
C LEU A 115 6.24 -15.48 120.17
N ALA A 116 6.83 -14.52 120.87
CA ALA A 116 7.98 -14.72 121.74
C ALA A 116 7.92 -13.69 122.88
N ILE A 117 8.72 -13.90 123.92
CA ILE A 117 8.82 -13.02 125.07
C ILE A 117 10.27 -12.95 125.51
N THR A 118 10.71 -11.72 125.79
CA THR A 118 11.96 -11.45 126.49
C THR A 118 11.68 -11.16 127.97
N ARG A 119 12.26 -11.96 128.87
CA ARG A 119 12.18 -11.80 130.32
C ARG A 119 13.49 -11.24 130.84
N THR A 120 13.43 -10.10 131.52
CA THR A 120 14.63 -9.46 132.07
C THR A 120 14.58 -9.40 133.59
N ASN A 121 15.73 -9.56 134.25
CA ASN A 121 15.92 -9.26 135.66
C ASN A 121 16.82 -8.02 135.83
N TRP A 122 16.46 -7.12 136.74
CA TRP A 122 17.19 -5.87 136.99
C TRP A 122 17.39 -5.58 138.49
N LEU A 123 18.55 -5.00 138.83
CA LEU A 123 18.83 -4.41 140.15
C LEU A 123 18.89 -2.87 140.04
N ILE A 124 19.84 -2.39 139.21
CA ILE A 124 20.02 -0.98 138.82
C ILE A 124 20.08 -0.92 137.29
N ASN A 125 20.89 -1.82 136.70
CA ASN A 125 20.98 -2.13 135.27
C ASN A 125 20.55 -3.60 135.04
N TYR A 126 20.32 -4.01 133.79
CA TYR A 126 20.11 -5.40 133.41
C TYR A 126 21.26 -6.29 133.85
N CYS A 127 20.91 -7.45 134.37
CA CYS A 127 21.88 -8.46 134.79
C CYS A 127 21.57 -9.87 134.25
N ASN A 128 20.37 -10.11 133.74
CA ASN A 128 19.97 -11.33 133.04
C ASN A 128 18.79 -11.03 132.08
N ALA A 129 18.79 -11.63 130.90
CA ALA A 129 17.67 -11.63 129.96
C ALA A 129 17.49 -12.99 129.25
N ASP A 130 16.31 -13.60 129.37
CA ASP A 130 15.93 -14.83 128.67
C ASP A 130 14.94 -14.54 127.55
N VAL A 131 15.16 -15.15 126.38
CA VAL A 131 14.27 -15.02 125.20
C VAL A 131 13.60 -16.36 124.92
N LEU A 132 12.27 -16.38 124.98
CA LEU A 132 11.45 -17.57 124.85
C LEU A 132 10.56 -17.48 123.62
N PHE A 133 10.67 -18.45 122.70
CA PHE A 133 9.84 -18.55 121.50
C PHE A 133 8.70 -19.56 121.69
N ASN A 134 7.49 -19.15 121.34
CA ASN A 134 6.29 -19.94 121.60
C ASN A 134 6.17 -21.15 120.64
N THR A 135 6.21 -22.36 121.17
CA THR A 135 6.09 -23.61 120.39
C THR A 135 4.68 -23.87 119.85
N GLN A 136 3.66 -23.13 120.30
CA GLN A 136 2.29 -23.27 119.80
C GLN A 136 2.11 -22.70 118.39
N TYR A 137 3.04 -21.85 117.94
CA TYR A 137 3.05 -21.33 116.58
C TYR A 137 4.01 -22.12 115.68
N SER A 138 3.73 -22.12 114.37
CA SER A 138 4.66 -22.69 113.39
C SER A 138 5.68 -21.64 112.98
N TRP A 139 6.93 -22.06 112.81
CA TRP A 139 8.06 -21.19 112.53
C TRP A 139 8.74 -21.56 111.20
N THR A 140 9.37 -20.59 110.55
CA THR A 140 10.18 -20.79 109.36
C THR A 140 11.46 -19.96 109.40
N THR A 141 12.55 -20.48 108.85
CA THR A 141 13.78 -19.74 108.54
C THR A 141 13.83 -19.26 107.08
N SER A 142 12.78 -19.50 106.28
CA SER A 142 12.76 -19.14 104.85
C SER A 142 12.79 -17.62 104.63
N SER A 143 13.57 -17.17 103.65
CA SER A 143 13.99 -15.78 103.49
C SER A 143 13.06 -14.88 102.70
N ARG A 144 11.94 -15.38 102.14
CA ARG A 144 11.07 -14.59 101.25
C ARG A 144 9.61 -15.00 101.29
N ASN A 145 8.92 -14.62 102.35
CA ASN A 145 7.46 -14.53 102.28
C ASN A 145 6.94 -13.37 103.13
N TYR A 146 6.34 -12.36 102.47
CA TYR A 146 5.66 -11.25 103.17
C TYR A 146 4.31 -11.69 103.77
N THR A 147 4.19 -12.93 104.25
CA THR A 147 3.03 -13.48 104.97
C THR A 147 3.00 -13.03 106.42
N THR A 148 1.98 -12.28 106.80
CA THR A 148 1.78 -11.73 108.16
C THR A 148 1.23 -12.76 109.17
N GLY A 149 1.41 -14.05 108.91
CA GLY A 149 0.83 -15.14 109.70
C GLY A 149 1.63 -16.43 109.56
N SER A 150 1.20 -17.46 110.30
CA SER A 150 1.88 -18.77 110.38
C SER A 150 2.17 -19.41 109.00
N PRO A 151 3.38 -19.97 108.76
CA PRO A 151 4.51 -20.01 109.69
C PRO A 151 5.20 -18.64 109.82
N TYR A 152 5.46 -18.21 111.05
CA TYR A 152 6.14 -16.94 111.35
C TYR A 152 7.64 -17.04 111.08
N ASN A 153 8.24 -15.96 110.59
CA ASN A 153 9.67 -15.95 110.34
C ASN A 153 10.44 -15.79 111.66
N PHE A 154 11.19 -16.84 112.01
CA PHE A 154 11.91 -16.89 113.27
C PHE A 154 12.96 -15.78 113.39
N ASN A 155 13.77 -15.55 112.36
CA ASN A 155 14.82 -14.53 112.38
C ASN A 155 14.24 -13.13 112.64
N SER A 156 13.11 -12.79 112.01
CA SER A 156 12.46 -11.49 112.20
C SER A 156 11.97 -11.29 113.64
N VAL A 157 11.36 -12.31 114.25
CA VAL A 157 10.94 -12.25 115.66
C VAL A 157 12.15 -12.27 116.59
N ALA A 158 13.19 -13.04 116.27
CA ALA A 158 14.40 -13.07 117.08
C ALA A 158 15.13 -11.73 117.12
N ILE A 159 15.27 -11.03 115.99
CA ILE A 159 15.83 -9.67 115.97
C ILE A 159 15.01 -8.75 116.88
N HIS A 160 13.67 -8.83 116.85
CA HIS A 160 12.79 -8.06 117.72
C HIS A 160 13.04 -8.36 119.19
N GLU A 161 13.00 -9.63 119.61
CA GLU A 161 13.22 -10.00 121.01
C GLU A 161 14.61 -9.61 121.50
N PHE A 162 15.65 -9.74 120.68
CA PHE A 162 16.99 -9.27 121.03
C PHE A 162 17.06 -7.75 121.19
N GLY A 163 16.19 -6.98 120.53
CA GLY A 163 16.01 -5.56 120.82
C GLY A 163 15.50 -5.30 122.24
N HIS A 164 14.61 -6.15 122.79
CA HIS A 164 14.22 -6.07 124.19
C HIS A 164 15.38 -6.40 125.13
N VAL A 165 16.25 -7.37 124.78
CA VAL A 165 17.46 -7.68 125.55
C VAL A 165 18.40 -6.47 125.64
N LEU A 166 18.43 -5.63 124.60
CA LEU A 166 19.20 -4.38 124.57
C LEU A 166 18.59 -3.26 125.42
N GLY A 167 17.33 -3.40 125.84
CA GLY A 167 16.58 -2.37 126.57
C GLY A 167 15.61 -1.56 125.73
N LEU A 168 15.43 -1.92 124.45
CA LEU A 168 14.46 -1.25 123.58
C LEU A 168 13.03 -1.65 123.96
N GLN A 169 12.12 -0.69 123.85
CA GLN A 169 10.69 -0.87 124.10
C GLN A 169 9.93 -0.87 122.77
N HIS A 170 8.64 -1.28 122.81
CA HIS A 170 7.84 -1.30 121.60
C HIS A 170 7.65 0.10 120.98
N GLU A 171 7.70 0.18 119.64
CA GLU A 171 7.43 1.37 118.84
C GLU A 171 6.39 1.07 117.75
N ASN A 172 5.22 1.71 117.84
CA ASN A 172 4.07 1.41 116.98
C ASN A 172 3.63 2.56 116.07
N ASP A 173 4.18 3.76 116.23
CA ASP A 173 3.88 4.95 115.43
C ASP A 173 4.82 5.10 114.22
N ASN A 174 5.79 4.19 114.05
CA ASN A 174 6.77 4.25 112.99
C ASN A 174 7.11 2.88 112.39
N VAL A 175 7.85 2.89 111.27
CA VAL A 175 8.49 1.68 110.76
C VAL A 175 9.62 1.33 111.72
N ALA A 176 9.42 0.28 112.51
CA ALA A 176 10.30 -0.13 113.58
C ALA A 176 10.33 -1.65 113.70
N THR A 177 11.51 -2.20 113.99
CA THR A 177 11.74 -3.61 114.29
C THR A 177 11.06 -3.96 115.61
N MET A 178 11.06 -3.04 116.58
CA MET A 178 10.38 -3.17 117.87
C MET A 178 8.87 -2.94 117.80
N ASN A 179 8.22 -3.15 116.64
CA ASN A 179 6.76 -3.05 116.57
C ASN A 179 6.10 -4.18 117.36
N SER A 180 5.08 -3.86 118.18
CA SER A 180 4.40 -4.87 119.01
C SER A 180 3.54 -5.86 118.22
N ILE A 181 3.46 -5.69 116.89
CA ILE A 181 2.75 -6.55 115.96
C ILE A 181 3.75 -7.09 114.95
N TYR A 182 3.70 -8.40 114.67
CA TYR A 182 4.59 -9.04 113.72
C TYR A 182 4.38 -8.56 112.28
N HIS A 183 5.50 -8.20 111.64
CA HIS A 183 5.59 -7.82 110.23
C HIS A 183 6.39 -8.87 109.47
N ALA A 184 5.82 -9.31 108.35
CA ALA A 184 6.33 -10.45 107.61
C ALA A 184 7.66 -10.18 106.91
N ASN A 185 8.73 -10.86 107.35
CA ASN A 185 9.96 -10.99 106.58
C ASN A 185 10.68 -9.66 106.28
N ASP A 186 10.88 -8.86 107.33
CA ASP A 186 11.68 -7.64 107.25
C ASP A 186 13.19 -7.92 107.41
N HIS A 187 13.59 -8.95 108.19
CA HIS A 187 14.99 -9.42 108.35
C HIS A 187 15.98 -8.25 108.37
N LYS A 188 15.70 -7.19 109.12
CA LYS A 188 16.60 -6.05 109.27
C LYS A 188 16.21 -5.26 110.50
N ILE A 189 17.14 -4.40 110.90
CA ILE A 189 16.93 -3.44 111.97
C ILE A 189 16.59 -2.11 111.32
N HIS A 190 15.39 -1.62 111.57
CA HIS A 190 14.89 -0.36 111.03
C HIS A 190 15.65 0.84 111.59
N ALA A 191 15.64 1.95 110.86
CA ALA A 191 16.41 3.15 111.21
C ALA A 191 16.10 3.67 112.63
N ASN A 192 14.83 3.58 113.02
CA ASN A 192 14.35 3.97 114.33
C ASN A 192 15.05 3.21 115.47
N ASP A 193 15.12 1.88 115.37
CA ASP A 193 15.64 1.03 116.44
C ASP A 193 17.17 1.07 116.50
N LYS A 194 17.84 1.28 115.36
CA LYS A 194 19.28 1.63 115.35
C LYS A 194 19.53 2.93 116.12
N GLY A 195 18.66 3.93 115.98
CA GLY A 195 18.74 5.17 116.75
C GLY A 195 18.45 4.95 118.23
N GLY A 196 17.48 4.11 118.57
CA GLY A 196 17.22 3.67 119.94
C GLY A 196 18.47 3.05 120.58
N LEU A 197 19.10 2.09 119.88
CA LEU A 197 20.31 1.43 120.35
C LEU A 197 21.45 2.43 120.59
N ARG A 198 21.70 3.35 119.66
CA ARG A 198 22.77 4.36 119.77
C ARG A 198 22.54 5.37 120.89
N ASN A 199 21.29 5.59 121.30
CA ASN A 199 20.99 6.42 122.46
C ASN A 199 21.32 5.71 123.77
N ILE A 200 21.17 4.39 123.84
CA ILE A 200 21.50 3.59 125.03
C ILE A 200 23.01 3.31 125.08
N TYR A 201 23.60 2.82 123.99
CA TYR A 201 25.02 2.41 123.90
C TYR A 201 25.78 3.29 122.89
N SER A 202 26.00 4.54 123.26
CA SER A 202 26.53 5.56 122.33
C SER A 202 28.06 5.46 122.15
N VAL A 203 28.54 5.50 120.90
CA VAL A 203 29.96 5.72 120.58
C VAL A 203 30.19 7.18 120.22
N GLY A 204 30.88 7.92 121.09
CA GLY A 204 31.19 9.34 120.86
C GLY A 204 31.99 9.58 119.56
N GLY A 205 31.59 10.58 118.78
CA GLY A 205 32.29 11.02 117.57
C GLY A 205 32.06 10.19 116.30
N CYS A 206 31.15 9.21 116.33
CA CYS A 206 30.87 8.35 115.18
C CYS A 206 29.93 9.02 114.15
N SER A 207 30.35 9.05 112.89
CA SER A 207 29.66 9.75 111.80
C SER A 207 29.49 8.83 110.59
N LYS A 208 28.25 8.40 110.32
CA LYS A 208 27.91 7.43 109.26
C LYS A 208 26.68 7.89 108.46
N VAL A 209 26.68 7.57 107.17
CA VAL A 209 25.54 7.76 106.25
C VAL A 209 25.18 6.37 105.72
N ASP A 210 23.90 6.01 105.75
CA ASP A 210 23.36 4.72 105.27
C ASP A 210 21.87 4.91 105.00
N VAL A 211 21.44 4.87 103.74
CA VAL A 211 20.07 5.05 103.29
C VAL A 211 19.59 3.82 102.57
N ALA A 212 18.58 3.16 103.12
CA ALA A 212 18.02 1.96 102.53
C ALA A 212 16.51 2.10 102.31
N PRO A 213 15.98 1.58 101.20
CA PRO A 213 14.55 1.45 101.05
C PRO A 213 13.98 0.33 101.94
N THR A 214 12.68 0.43 102.18
CA THR A 214 11.90 -0.63 102.81
C THR A 214 10.54 -0.79 102.15
N ASN A 215 10.05 -2.02 102.18
CA ASN A 215 8.72 -2.35 101.70
C ASN A 215 7.63 -2.04 102.73
N TRP A 216 8.00 -1.52 103.91
CA TRP A 216 7.07 -1.16 104.98
C TRP A 216 6.74 0.32 104.97
N LYS A 217 5.48 0.66 105.14
CA LYS A 217 4.98 2.03 105.17
C LYS A 217 4.93 2.57 106.59
N LYS A 218 5.34 3.84 106.76
CA LYS A 218 5.10 4.60 107.99
C LYS A 218 3.59 4.86 108.15
N THR A 219 3.01 4.40 109.24
CA THR A 219 1.62 4.71 109.63
C THR A 219 1.60 5.94 110.53
N THR A 220 0.48 6.66 110.58
CA THR A 220 0.34 7.91 111.36
C THR A 220 -0.52 7.73 112.61
N SER A 221 -0.72 6.49 113.08
CA SER A 221 -1.57 6.20 114.24
C SER A 221 -1.20 4.86 114.89
N ALA A 222 -0.87 4.89 116.18
CA ALA A 222 -0.50 3.77 117.05
C ALA A 222 -1.42 2.53 117.02
N ALA A 223 -2.61 2.64 116.43
CA ALA A 223 -3.60 1.56 116.34
C ALA A 223 -3.56 0.76 115.03
N VAL A 224 -2.72 1.14 114.06
CA VAL A 224 -2.64 0.45 112.76
C VAL A 224 -1.21 -0.06 112.52
N ALA A 225 -1.09 -1.39 112.50
CA ALA A 225 0.12 -2.13 112.16
C ALA A 225 0.81 -1.53 110.91
N ALA A 226 2.15 -1.49 110.88
CA ALA A 226 2.88 -1.18 109.66
C ALA A 226 2.36 -2.06 108.50
N THR A 227 2.18 -1.47 107.32
CA THR A 227 1.63 -2.19 106.15
C THR A 227 2.63 -2.14 104.99
N LEU A 228 2.52 -3.07 104.05
CA LEU A 228 3.37 -3.05 102.86
C LEU A 228 3.06 -1.83 101.99
N VAL A 229 4.08 -1.28 101.33
CA VAL A 229 3.92 -0.29 100.26
C VAL A 229 3.02 -0.87 99.15
N SER A 230 2.15 -0.03 98.60
CA SER A 230 1.26 -0.43 97.53
C SER A 230 2.04 -0.85 96.28
N SER A 231 1.68 -2.02 95.74
CA SER A 231 2.33 -2.61 94.57
C SER A 231 1.27 -3.05 93.54
N PRO A 232 1.15 -2.34 92.40
CA PRO A 232 0.24 -2.71 91.33
C PRO A 232 0.59 -4.08 90.75
N THR A 233 -0.43 -4.94 90.56
CA THR A 233 -0.25 -6.29 89.99
C THR A 233 -0.41 -6.34 88.48
N SER A 234 -0.96 -5.28 87.86
CA SER A 234 -1.03 -5.15 86.41
C SER A 234 -1.04 -3.70 85.94
N ALA A 235 -0.54 -3.48 84.72
CA ALA A 235 -0.66 -2.22 83.99
C ALA A 235 -0.64 -2.46 82.48
N ASN A 236 -1.11 -1.50 81.69
CA ASN A 236 -0.95 -1.52 80.24
C ASN A 236 0.34 -0.77 79.85
N THR A 237 0.88 -1.10 78.68
CA THR A 237 1.92 -0.27 78.04
C THR A 237 1.44 1.18 77.90
N GLY A 238 2.33 2.15 78.17
CA GLY A 238 1.99 3.58 78.17
C GLY A 238 1.13 4.05 79.36
N GLN A 239 0.64 3.15 80.22
CA GLN A 239 -0.16 3.53 81.38
C GLN A 239 0.72 4.20 82.44
N THR A 240 0.18 5.26 83.05
CA THR A 240 0.75 5.85 84.26
C THR A 240 0.21 5.13 85.49
N ILE A 241 1.10 4.64 86.33
CA ILE A 241 0.81 3.98 87.61
C ILE A 241 1.42 4.79 88.76
N ASN A 242 0.81 4.69 89.94
CA ASN A 242 1.38 5.24 91.16
C ASN A 242 2.29 4.18 91.81
N MET A 243 3.53 4.55 92.10
CA MET A 243 4.48 3.79 92.89
C MET A 243 4.66 4.41 94.28
N GLU A 244 4.44 3.62 95.32
CA GLU A 244 4.73 3.99 96.71
C GLU A 244 6.05 3.34 97.17
N TRP A 245 6.85 4.04 97.96
CA TRP A 245 8.07 3.48 98.55
C TRP A 245 8.31 4.09 99.93
N THR A 246 9.13 3.43 100.73
CA THR A 246 9.63 4.01 101.98
C THR A 246 11.15 4.02 101.95
N GLN A 247 11.74 5.11 102.44
CA GLN A 247 13.18 5.31 102.58
C GLN A 247 13.53 5.51 104.05
N GLU A 248 14.62 4.90 104.49
CA GLU A 248 15.13 4.92 105.86
C GLU A 248 16.57 5.42 105.85
N ASN A 249 16.96 6.24 106.83
CA ASN A 249 18.35 6.62 107.07
C ASN A 249 18.84 5.88 108.31
N HIS A 250 19.60 4.81 108.13
CA HIS A 250 20.17 3.98 109.17
C HIS A 250 21.43 4.59 109.82
N GLY A 251 22.00 5.64 109.23
CA GLY A 251 23.20 6.34 109.70
C GLY A 251 22.93 7.44 110.75
N THR A 252 24.00 8.05 111.24
CA THR A 252 23.99 9.11 112.26
C THR A 252 24.00 10.53 111.67
N GLN A 253 24.10 10.68 110.35
CA GLN A 253 24.08 11.97 109.66
C GLN A 253 22.86 12.13 108.75
N SER A 254 22.31 13.34 108.70
CA SER A 254 21.34 13.72 107.66
C SER A 254 22.04 13.77 106.30
N THR A 255 21.39 13.27 105.25
CA THR A 255 21.96 13.23 103.90
C THR A 255 20.93 13.57 102.82
N THR A 256 21.43 13.92 101.64
CA THR A 256 20.65 14.15 100.41
C THR A 256 21.15 13.23 99.30
N PHE A 257 20.24 12.51 98.65
CA PHE A 257 20.54 11.52 97.60
C PHE A 257 19.48 11.58 96.49
N ASP A 258 19.76 10.95 95.35
CA ASP A 258 18.79 10.81 94.26
C ASP A 258 18.15 9.42 94.25
N ILE A 259 16.86 9.36 93.92
CA ILE A 259 16.09 8.11 93.88
C ILE A 259 15.77 7.77 92.44
N GLY A 260 16.06 6.54 92.03
CA GLY A 260 15.65 5.98 90.75
C GLY A 260 14.49 4.99 90.92
N PHE A 261 13.53 5.03 89.99
CA PHE A 261 12.42 4.10 89.90
C PHE A 261 12.57 3.25 88.65
N TYR A 262 12.44 1.93 88.78
CA TYR A 262 12.80 0.99 87.71
C TYR A 262 11.71 -0.08 87.47
N LEU A 263 11.64 -0.55 86.23
CA LEU A 263 10.93 -1.76 85.81
C LEU A 263 11.97 -2.80 85.40
N SER A 264 12.07 -3.87 86.18
CA SER A 264 13.02 -4.96 85.98
C SER A 264 12.33 -6.22 85.47
N THR A 265 13.06 -7.04 84.73
CA THR A 265 12.63 -8.39 84.33
C THR A 265 12.77 -9.43 85.45
N ASN A 266 13.42 -9.10 86.56
CA ASN A 266 13.63 -10.00 87.70
C ASN A 266 13.55 -9.24 89.04
N SER A 267 13.62 -9.94 90.17
CA SER A 267 13.44 -9.33 91.51
C SER A 267 14.66 -8.58 92.06
N THR A 268 15.75 -8.50 91.30
CA THR A 268 16.98 -7.75 91.66
C THR A 268 17.00 -6.45 90.88
N ILE A 269 16.95 -5.33 91.60
CA ILE A 269 16.89 -4.00 90.99
C ILE A 269 18.30 -3.47 90.77
N THR A 270 18.58 -3.05 89.54
CA THR A 270 19.87 -2.51 89.12
C THR A 270 19.66 -1.29 88.22
N THR A 271 20.72 -0.50 88.04
CA THR A 271 20.68 0.66 87.12
C THR A 271 20.62 0.27 85.63
N SER A 272 20.77 -1.02 85.30
CA SER A 272 20.58 -1.55 83.95
C SER A 272 19.11 -1.84 83.61
N ASP A 273 18.22 -1.83 84.61
CA ASP A 273 16.78 -1.99 84.41
C ASP A 273 16.14 -0.77 83.74
N THR A 274 14.90 -0.92 83.30
CA THR A 274 14.21 0.16 82.59
C THR A 274 13.82 1.27 83.57
N ARG A 275 14.53 2.40 83.54
CA ARG A 275 14.26 3.55 84.41
C ARG A 275 12.93 4.21 84.05
N LEU A 276 11.99 4.21 84.99
CA LEU A 276 10.65 4.79 84.88
C LEU A 276 10.58 6.24 85.36
N GLY A 277 11.49 6.67 86.22
CA GLY A 277 11.52 8.02 86.76
C GLY A 277 12.65 8.24 87.77
N ILE A 278 12.79 9.49 88.21
CA ILE A 278 13.74 9.91 89.24
C ILE A 278 13.10 10.92 90.20
N ASN A 279 13.56 10.93 91.45
CA ASN A 279 13.40 12.05 92.37
C ASN A 279 14.78 12.56 92.75
N ASN A 280 15.08 13.81 92.40
CA ASN A 280 16.38 14.40 92.69
C ASN A 280 16.39 15.12 94.04
N ASN A 281 17.54 15.15 94.71
CA ASN A 281 17.75 15.85 95.98
C ASN A 281 16.76 15.42 97.08
N ALA A 282 16.45 14.12 97.17
CA ALA A 282 15.67 13.60 98.29
C ALA A 282 16.50 13.75 99.57
N SER A 283 15.92 14.38 100.60
CA SER A 283 16.58 14.63 101.88
C SER A 283 15.99 13.71 102.94
N LEU A 284 16.84 13.11 103.77
CA LEU A 284 16.41 12.33 104.91
C LEU A 284 17.26 12.67 106.14
N SER A 285 16.60 13.12 107.20
CA SER A 285 17.26 13.35 108.49
C SER A 285 17.90 12.07 109.02
N ARG A 286 18.93 12.18 109.86
CA ARG A 286 19.50 11.02 110.55
C ARG A 286 18.39 10.18 111.21
N GLU A 287 18.52 8.85 111.14
CA GLU A 287 17.65 7.91 111.87
C GLU A 287 16.16 8.02 111.54
N TRP A 288 15.83 8.66 110.42
CA TRP A 288 14.45 8.98 110.04
C TRP A 288 13.95 8.07 108.92
N VAL A 289 12.62 7.98 108.83
CA VAL A 289 11.92 7.23 107.80
C VAL A 289 10.81 8.08 107.18
N LEU A 290 10.68 7.96 105.86
CA LEU A 290 9.71 8.68 105.06
C LEU A 290 9.07 7.74 104.04
N THR A 291 7.73 7.70 104.00
CA THR A 291 7.00 7.07 102.89
C THR A 291 6.61 8.11 101.85
N GLY A 292 7.00 7.87 100.60
CA GLY A 292 6.69 8.70 99.44
C GLY A 292 5.83 7.97 98.41
N SER A 293 5.26 8.74 97.48
CA SER A 293 4.59 8.18 96.30
C SER A 293 4.88 9.01 95.05
N ARG A 294 4.87 8.37 93.88
CA ARG A 294 5.22 8.99 92.59
C ARG A 294 4.47 8.31 91.45
N ASN A 295 3.93 9.11 90.55
CA ASN A 295 3.43 8.61 89.28
C ASN A 295 4.59 8.31 88.32
N VAL A 296 4.58 7.12 87.75
CA VAL A 296 5.53 6.67 86.72
C VAL A 296 4.78 6.07 85.54
N THR A 297 5.35 6.14 84.34
CA THR A 297 4.71 5.64 83.13
C THR A 297 5.44 4.41 82.63
N ILE A 298 4.70 3.31 82.42
CA ILE A 298 5.24 2.11 81.75
C ILE A 298 5.56 2.48 80.30
N PRO A 299 6.79 2.28 79.79
CA PRO A 299 7.10 2.60 78.41
C PRO A 299 6.15 1.93 77.43
N ALA A 300 5.71 2.68 76.41
CA ALA A 300 4.75 2.19 75.40
C ALA A 300 5.27 0.96 74.65
N ASN A 301 6.58 0.83 74.48
CA ASN A 301 7.24 -0.30 73.80
C ASN A 301 7.63 -1.45 74.74
N THR A 302 7.11 -1.48 75.97
CA THR A 302 7.39 -2.59 76.89
C THR A 302 6.71 -3.85 76.38
N ARG A 303 7.47 -4.93 76.20
CA ARG A 303 6.91 -6.20 75.76
C ARG A 303 5.96 -6.77 76.82
N GLU A 304 4.84 -7.34 76.40
CA GLU A 304 3.92 -8.05 77.31
C GLU A 304 4.66 -9.10 78.15
N GLY A 305 4.41 -9.11 79.46
CA GLY A 305 5.06 -10.03 80.38
C GLY A 305 5.02 -9.63 81.84
N THR A 306 5.65 -10.45 82.69
CA THR A 306 5.78 -10.21 84.13
C THR A 306 7.09 -9.48 84.43
N TYR A 307 7.00 -8.39 85.19
CA TYR A 307 8.10 -7.52 85.58
C TYR A 307 8.07 -7.24 87.09
N TRP A 308 9.09 -6.55 87.59
CA TRP A 308 9.22 -6.12 88.99
C TRP A 308 9.41 -4.61 89.03
N LEU A 309 8.61 -3.93 89.86
CA LEU A 309 8.83 -2.53 90.16
C LEU A 309 9.89 -2.41 91.26
N GLY A 310 10.78 -1.43 91.13
CA GLY A 310 11.90 -1.26 92.05
C GLY A 310 12.19 0.20 92.37
N VAL A 311 12.70 0.42 93.57
CA VAL A 311 13.31 1.69 93.99
C VAL A 311 14.80 1.46 94.23
N TYR A 312 15.61 2.44 93.86
CA TYR A 312 17.04 2.47 94.10
C TYR A 312 17.39 3.85 94.68
N LEU A 313 17.70 3.90 95.98
CA LEU A 313 18.20 5.11 96.65
C LEU A 313 19.68 5.33 96.29
N ASP A 314 20.11 6.58 96.22
CA ASP A 314 21.44 6.95 95.71
C ASP A 314 21.84 6.16 94.45
N TYR A 315 20.93 6.04 93.48
CA TYR A 315 21.12 5.13 92.34
C TYR A 315 22.34 5.50 91.46
N ASN A 316 22.85 6.72 91.60
CA ASN A 316 24.04 7.23 90.92
C ASN A 316 25.32 7.05 91.76
N ASN A 317 25.24 6.46 92.95
CA ASN A 317 26.35 6.16 93.84
C ASN A 317 27.17 7.42 94.19
N ASN A 318 26.47 8.54 94.43
CA ASN A 318 27.07 9.85 94.67
C ASN A 318 27.30 10.13 96.15
N VAL A 319 26.56 9.45 97.03
CA VAL A 319 26.72 9.53 98.49
C VAL A 319 27.52 8.30 98.91
N ALA A 320 28.67 8.51 99.55
CA ALA A 320 29.42 7.38 100.09
C ALA A 320 28.75 6.88 101.37
N GLU A 321 28.30 5.63 101.38
CA GLU A 321 27.54 5.04 102.47
C GLU A 321 28.33 3.96 103.21
N SER A 322 27.91 3.62 104.43
CA SER A 322 28.53 2.50 105.15
C SER A 322 28.14 1.14 104.59
N ASN A 323 27.04 1.07 103.84
CA ASN A 323 26.60 -0.10 103.10
C ASN A 323 26.05 0.37 101.76
N GLU A 324 26.68 -0.04 100.66
CA GLU A 324 26.23 0.28 99.30
C GLU A 324 25.30 -0.82 98.73
N GLY A 325 25.23 -1.97 99.40
CA GLY A 325 24.53 -3.17 98.93
C GLY A 325 23.04 -3.21 99.25
N ASN A 326 22.55 -2.30 100.09
CA ASN A 326 21.17 -2.25 100.58
C ASN A 326 20.32 -1.15 99.94
N ASN A 327 20.86 -0.39 98.98
CA ASN A 327 20.21 0.79 98.40
C ASN A 327 19.07 0.48 97.42
N ALA A 328 18.97 -0.77 96.94
CA ALA A 328 18.01 -1.19 95.93
C ALA A 328 17.04 -2.23 96.48
N LEU A 329 15.73 -2.04 96.23
CA LEU A 329 14.71 -2.97 96.67
C LEU A 329 13.57 -3.08 95.65
N ALA A 330 13.22 -4.32 95.32
CA ALA A 330 12.01 -4.63 94.55
C ALA A 330 10.76 -4.54 95.43
N HIS A 331 9.67 -4.08 94.84
CA HIS A 331 8.35 -4.11 95.47
C HIS A 331 7.92 -5.53 95.87
N PRO A 332 6.97 -5.65 96.81
CA PRO A 332 6.53 -6.94 97.34
C PRO A 332 5.95 -7.90 96.30
N ARG A 333 5.45 -7.40 95.16
CA ARG A 333 4.80 -8.19 94.11
C ARG A 333 5.31 -7.81 92.73
N SER A 334 5.32 -8.78 91.83
CA SER A 334 5.52 -8.55 90.40
C SER A 334 4.30 -7.90 89.76
N ILE A 335 4.52 -7.15 88.68
CA ILE A 335 3.49 -6.52 87.85
C ILE A 335 3.39 -7.21 86.48
N PHE A 336 2.18 -7.52 86.01
CA PHE A 336 1.94 -8.00 84.65
C PHE A 336 1.64 -6.84 83.70
N ILE A 337 2.49 -6.63 82.71
CA ILE A 337 2.33 -5.58 81.69
C ILE A 337 1.59 -6.16 80.48
N ARG A 338 0.44 -5.59 80.13
CA ARG A 338 -0.36 -5.95 78.95
C ARG A 338 -0.04 -5.03 77.79
N ASP A 339 0.02 -5.60 76.58
CA ASP A 339 0.11 -4.81 75.36
C ASP A 339 -1.28 -4.43 74.85
N THR A 340 -1.51 -3.14 74.66
CA THR A 340 -2.75 -2.58 74.10
C THR A 340 -2.50 -1.74 72.85
N ILE A 341 -1.25 -1.67 72.40
CA ILE A 341 -0.85 -0.87 71.24
C ILE A 341 -1.03 -1.73 69.99
N LYS A 342 -1.53 -1.10 68.93
CA LYS A 342 -1.71 -1.77 67.65
C LYS A 342 -0.41 -1.69 66.83
N PRO A 343 -0.15 -2.66 65.96
CA PRO A 343 0.95 -2.57 65.01
C PRO A 343 0.88 -1.29 64.15
N SER A 344 2.03 -0.66 63.92
CA SER A 344 2.19 0.52 63.06
C SER A 344 2.73 0.11 61.68
N PRO A 345 2.24 0.65 60.55
CA PRO A 345 1.30 1.77 60.46
C PRO A 345 -0.17 1.38 60.70
N ASP A 346 -0.91 2.28 61.35
CA ASP A 346 -2.38 2.21 61.52
C ASP A 346 -3.03 3.50 60.96
N PRO A 347 -3.80 3.46 59.86
CA PRO A 347 -4.16 2.27 59.07
C PRO A 347 -3.01 1.75 58.20
N MET A 348 -3.12 0.49 57.78
CA MET A 348 -2.15 -0.12 56.88
C MET A 348 -2.14 0.52 55.47
N SER A 349 -1.06 0.30 54.72
CA SER A 349 -0.92 0.77 53.33
C SER A 349 -0.20 -0.26 52.45
N TRP A 350 -0.27 -0.05 51.13
CA TRP A 350 0.32 -0.94 50.13
C TRP A 350 1.75 -0.53 49.77
N SER A 351 2.69 -1.46 49.82
CA SER A 351 4.01 -1.29 49.21
C SER A 351 3.98 -1.59 47.71
N SER A 352 3.14 -2.55 47.31
CA SER A 352 2.71 -2.79 45.94
C SER A 352 1.20 -2.98 45.98
N TYR A 353 0.48 -2.11 45.27
CA TYR A 353 -0.96 -2.29 45.03
C TYR A 353 -1.21 -3.65 44.35
N PRO A 354 -2.43 -4.19 44.42
CA PRO A 354 -2.82 -5.36 43.64
C PRO A 354 -2.45 -5.18 42.16
N TYR A 355 -1.81 -6.19 41.58
CA TYR A 355 -1.44 -6.25 40.17
C TYR A 355 -1.56 -7.69 39.64
N GLU A 356 -1.80 -7.83 38.36
CA GLU A 356 -2.07 -9.09 37.72
C GLU A 356 -0.77 -9.84 37.44
N THR A 357 -0.75 -11.13 37.81
CA THR A 357 0.37 -12.01 37.51
C THR A 357 0.00 -13.07 36.46
N SER A 358 -1.27 -13.41 36.34
CA SER A 358 -1.78 -14.31 35.32
C SER A 358 -3.27 -14.12 35.08
N THR A 359 -3.85 -14.94 34.19
CA THR A 359 -5.31 -15.00 33.98
C THR A 359 -6.08 -15.51 35.19
N THR A 360 -5.39 -16.01 36.21
CA THR A 360 -5.99 -16.66 37.39
C THR A 360 -5.36 -16.20 38.69
N SER A 361 -4.56 -15.13 38.68
CA SER A 361 -3.91 -14.65 39.90
C SER A 361 -3.62 -13.15 39.92
N ILE A 362 -3.73 -12.57 41.11
CA ILE A 362 -3.34 -11.20 41.46
C ILE A 362 -2.38 -11.28 42.64
N ALA A 363 -1.28 -10.54 42.57
CA ALA A 363 -0.32 -10.40 43.64
C ALA A 363 -0.39 -9.01 44.25
N MET A 364 -0.07 -8.91 45.54
CA MET A 364 -0.07 -7.65 46.28
C MET A 364 0.95 -7.71 47.42
N THR A 365 1.39 -6.57 47.92
CA THR A 365 2.34 -6.52 49.04
C THR A 365 2.08 -5.32 49.94
N ALA A 366 1.84 -5.58 51.22
CA ALA A 366 1.68 -4.56 52.25
C ALA A 366 3.01 -3.87 52.59
N VAL A 367 2.93 -2.65 53.15
CA VAL A 367 4.08 -2.01 53.81
C VAL A 367 4.51 -2.83 55.03
N LEU A 368 5.79 -2.77 55.40
CA LEU A 368 6.29 -3.43 56.61
C LEU A 368 5.65 -2.77 57.85
N ALA A 369 4.97 -3.56 58.66
CA ALA A 369 4.44 -3.17 59.95
C ALA A 369 5.36 -3.65 61.09
N THR A 370 5.42 -2.85 62.16
CA THR A 370 6.25 -3.08 63.35
C THR A 370 5.43 -2.94 64.62
N ASP A 371 5.75 -3.76 65.62
CA ASP A 371 5.15 -3.76 66.94
C ASP A 371 6.18 -4.23 67.98
N ALA A 372 6.03 -3.82 69.25
CA ALA A 372 6.90 -4.30 70.33
C ALA A 372 6.67 -5.79 70.63
N THR A 373 5.47 -6.29 70.37
CA THR A 373 5.05 -7.67 70.54
C THR A 373 5.05 -8.40 69.19
N SER A 374 6.24 -8.85 68.81
CA SER A 374 6.52 -9.60 67.57
C SER A 374 6.23 -11.11 67.70
N PRO A 375 5.76 -11.79 66.63
CA PRO A 375 5.65 -11.31 65.25
C PRO A 375 4.36 -10.54 64.94
N VAL A 376 4.48 -9.57 64.01
CA VAL A 376 3.31 -8.97 63.35
C VAL A 376 2.86 -9.87 62.20
N GLU A 377 1.56 -10.17 62.16
CA GLU A 377 0.91 -10.95 61.10
C GLU A 377 0.03 -10.04 60.23
N TYR A 378 -0.08 -10.37 58.95
CA TYR A 378 -0.83 -9.67 57.90
C TYR A 378 -2.04 -10.49 57.48
N TYR A 379 -3.15 -9.81 57.22
CA TYR A 379 -4.37 -10.39 56.66
C TYR A 379 -4.75 -9.60 55.41
N HIS A 380 -4.54 -10.21 54.24
CA HIS A 380 -5.00 -9.67 52.96
C HIS A 380 -6.43 -10.17 52.75
N ASP A 381 -7.37 -9.24 52.90
CA ASP A 381 -8.81 -9.46 52.82
C ASP A 381 -9.27 -9.24 51.40
N TYR A 382 -9.86 -10.27 50.80
CA TYR A 382 -10.62 -10.15 49.56
C TYR A 382 -11.92 -9.40 49.85
N TYR A 383 -12.03 -8.20 49.31
CA TYR A 383 -13.12 -7.29 49.59
C TYR A 383 -14.32 -7.53 48.66
N SER A 384 -14.10 -7.59 47.34
CA SER A 384 -15.16 -7.87 46.37
C SER A 384 -14.64 -8.10 44.94
N SER A 385 -15.47 -8.74 44.11
CA SER A 385 -15.34 -8.76 42.65
C SER A 385 -16.57 -8.12 42.00
N THR A 386 -16.51 -6.83 41.71
CA THR A 386 -17.65 -6.09 41.14
C THR A 386 -17.98 -6.46 39.70
N THR A 387 -17.14 -7.27 39.05
CA THR A 387 -17.40 -7.83 37.72
C THR A 387 -17.98 -9.25 37.78
N GLY A 388 -18.27 -9.75 38.98
CA GLY A 388 -18.87 -11.07 39.22
C GLY A 388 -17.88 -12.24 39.09
N GLY A 389 -16.59 -12.03 39.32
CA GLY A 389 -15.58 -13.08 39.25
C GLY A 389 -15.61 -13.94 40.50
N ALA A 390 -15.66 -15.26 40.32
CA ALA A 390 -15.53 -16.21 41.42
C ALA A 390 -14.03 -16.46 41.76
N GLY A 391 -13.78 -17.09 42.91
CA GLY A 391 -12.45 -17.58 43.30
C GLY A 391 -11.59 -16.63 44.13
N GLY A 392 -12.04 -15.39 44.40
CA GLY A 392 -11.31 -14.49 45.30
C GLY A 392 -11.26 -15.03 46.73
N THR A 393 -10.09 -15.03 47.35
CA THR A 393 -9.87 -15.58 48.69
C THR A 393 -8.98 -14.70 49.56
N ASP A 394 -9.26 -14.72 50.86
CA ASP A 394 -8.42 -14.07 51.87
C ASP A 394 -7.14 -14.88 52.10
N SER A 395 -6.06 -14.21 52.50
CA SER A 395 -4.79 -14.89 52.76
C SER A 395 -4.78 -15.74 54.03
N GLY A 396 -5.79 -15.61 54.90
CA GLY A 396 -5.62 -15.92 56.31
C GLY A 396 -4.58 -14.99 56.98
N TRP A 397 -4.30 -15.22 58.26
CA TRP A 397 -3.22 -14.52 58.95
C TRP A 397 -1.87 -15.16 58.63
N GLN A 398 -0.90 -14.35 58.19
CA GLN A 398 0.43 -14.83 57.80
C GLN A 398 1.52 -13.81 58.18
N THR A 399 2.75 -14.25 58.40
CA THR A 399 3.89 -13.33 58.64
C THR A 399 4.40 -12.68 57.35
N SER A 400 4.08 -13.25 56.19
CA SER A 400 4.40 -12.66 54.89
C SER A 400 3.58 -11.40 54.64
N ARG A 401 4.26 -10.31 54.29
CA ARG A 401 3.65 -9.08 53.79
C ARG A 401 3.14 -9.19 52.35
N SER A 402 3.48 -10.26 51.65
CA SER A 402 3.08 -10.50 50.26
C SER A 402 2.06 -11.61 50.18
N TYR A 403 1.05 -11.42 49.34
CA TYR A 403 0.01 -12.40 49.07
C TYR A 403 -0.20 -12.49 47.56
N THR A 404 -0.43 -13.71 47.07
CA THR A 404 -0.88 -13.97 45.71
C THR A 404 -2.18 -14.75 45.81
N ASP A 405 -3.29 -14.12 45.46
CA ASP A 405 -4.58 -14.77 45.37
C ASP A 405 -4.63 -15.51 44.03
N SER A 406 -4.94 -16.80 44.06
CA SER A 406 -4.86 -17.69 42.90
C SER A 406 -6.14 -18.51 42.75
N GLY A 407 -6.42 -19.02 41.54
CA GLY A 407 -7.71 -19.65 41.24
C GLY A 407 -8.80 -18.65 40.82
N LEU A 408 -8.39 -17.42 40.49
CA LEU A 408 -9.26 -16.38 39.98
C LEU A 408 -9.71 -16.69 38.54
N GLN A 409 -10.77 -16.02 38.10
CA GLN A 409 -11.24 -16.08 36.72
C GLN A 409 -10.63 -14.96 35.88
N ALA A 410 -10.39 -15.22 34.60
CA ALA A 410 -9.74 -14.28 33.69
C ALA A 410 -10.58 -13.02 33.44
N ASN A 411 -9.88 -11.88 33.36
CA ASN A 411 -10.43 -10.57 33.06
C ASN A 411 -11.62 -10.18 33.97
N HIS A 412 -11.42 -10.37 35.26
CA HIS A 412 -12.32 -9.93 36.32
C HIS A 412 -11.58 -9.02 37.29
N ARG A 413 -12.26 -7.98 37.75
CA ARG A 413 -11.77 -7.06 38.78
C ARG A 413 -11.88 -7.71 40.16
N TYR A 414 -10.79 -7.83 40.89
CA TYR A 414 -10.78 -8.28 42.28
C TYR A 414 -10.18 -7.18 43.17
N SER A 415 -10.86 -6.90 44.27
CA SER A 415 -10.49 -5.81 45.18
C SER A 415 -10.03 -6.40 46.51
N TYR A 416 -8.97 -5.82 47.07
CA TYR A 416 -8.33 -6.25 48.29
C TYR A 416 -8.08 -5.06 49.23
N ARG A 417 -8.00 -5.36 50.53
CA ARG A 417 -7.47 -4.46 51.56
C ARG A 417 -6.62 -5.29 52.52
N VAL A 418 -5.70 -4.68 53.25
CA VAL A 418 -4.82 -5.40 54.18
C VAL A 418 -4.87 -4.77 55.56
N ARG A 419 -4.81 -5.59 56.60
CA ARG A 419 -4.56 -5.13 57.98
C ARG A 419 -3.55 -6.04 58.68
N THR A 420 -3.06 -5.61 59.83
CA THR A 420 -2.10 -6.37 60.63
C THR A 420 -2.62 -6.62 62.05
N ARG A 421 -2.00 -7.60 62.73
CA ARG A 421 -2.15 -7.84 64.17
C ARG A 421 -0.81 -8.21 64.79
N ASP A 422 -0.65 -7.90 66.07
CA ASP A 422 0.51 -8.30 66.88
C ASP A 422 0.40 -9.76 67.36
N SER A 423 1.33 -10.20 68.20
CA SER A 423 1.28 -11.51 68.88
C SER A 423 0.89 -11.46 70.37
N ALA A 424 0.28 -10.37 70.83
CA ALA A 424 -0.14 -10.22 72.22
C ALA A 424 -1.21 -11.25 72.62
N ALA A 425 -1.34 -11.56 73.92
CA ALA A 425 -2.37 -12.49 74.41
C ALA A 425 -3.79 -12.03 74.03
N THR A 426 -4.03 -10.72 74.07
CA THR A 426 -5.19 -10.09 73.42
C THR A 426 -4.72 -9.41 72.15
N ARG A 427 -5.01 -10.02 70.99
CA ARG A 427 -4.52 -9.53 69.69
C ARG A 427 -5.00 -8.10 69.40
N ASN A 428 -4.07 -7.19 69.16
CA ASN A 428 -4.37 -5.83 68.75
C ASN A 428 -4.33 -5.73 67.21
N TYR A 429 -5.33 -5.09 66.61
CA TYR A 429 -5.50 -5.02 65.16
C TYR A 429 -5.36 -3.60 64.63
N SER A 430 -4.57 -3.42 63.57
CA SER A 430 -4.55 -2.17 62.81
C SER A 430 -5.89 -1.94 62.08
N GLY A 431 -6.14 -0.70 61.66
CA GLY A 431 -7.08 -0.37 60.62
C GLY A 431 -6.68 -0.99 59.27
N TYR A 432 -7.68 -1.30 58.46
CA TYR A 432 -7.46 -1.75 57.09
C TYR A 432 -6.90 -0.62 56.22
N SER A 433 -6.09 -0.99 55.23
CA SER A 433 -5.74 -0.11 54.13
C SER A 433 -6.96 0.34 53.34
N ILE A 434 -6.78 1.34 52.48
CA ILE A 434 -7.74 1.61 51.42
C ILE A 434 -7.95 0.34 50.58
N VAL A 435 -9.17 0.16 50.09
CA VAL A 435 -9.50 -0.88 49.11
C VAL A 435 -8.83 -0.50 47.79
N SER A 436 -8.07 -1.42 47.23
CA SER A 436 -7.50 -1.31 45.89
C SER A 436 -7.86 -2.55 45.08
N TYR A 437 -7.78 -2.49 43.77
CA TYR A 437 -8.22 -3.56 42.89
C TYR A 437 -7.33 -3.64 41.67
N ASP A 438 -7.44 -4.78 40.99
CA ASP A 438 -6.88 -4.96 39.67
C ASP A 438 -7.69 -6.01 38.88
N TYR A 439 -7.62 -5.98 37.55
CA TYR A 439 -8.17 -7.02 36.69
C TYR A 439 -7.14 -8.13 36.47
N THR A 440 -7.52 -9.38 36.73
CA THR A 440 -6.72 -10.53 36.25
C THR A 440 -6.44 -10.41 34.74
N ALA A 441 -5.32 -10.98 34.30
CA ALA A 441 -4.98 -10.93 32.88
C ALA A 441 -6.12 -11.56 32.02
N ILE A 442 -6.28 -11.06 30.82
CA ILE A 442 -7.19 -11.64 29.83
C ILE A 442 -6.47 -12.74 29.04
N GLN A 443 -7.19 -13.73 28.51
CA GLN A 443 -6.57 -14.77 27.68
C GLN A 443 -5.93 -14.14 26.42
N THR A 444 -4.73 -14.61 26.10
CA THR A 444 -4.06 -14.23 24.85
C THR A 444 -4.78 -14.87 23.65
N PRO A 445 -5.03 -14.11 22.57
CA PRO A 445 -5.49 -14.68 21.30
C PRO A 445 -4.53 -15.76 20.77
N THR A 446 -5.04 -16.94 20.43
CA THR A 446 -4.23 -18.08 19.99
C THR A 446 -3.85 -18.01 18.51
N GLY A 447 -4.57 -17.22 17.71
CA GLY A 447 -4.31 -17.09 16.28
C GLY A 447 -5.36 -16.30 15.54
N ILE A 448 -5.31 -16.40 14.21
CA ILE A 448 -6.27 -15.80 13.29
C ILE A 448 -6.92 -16.89 12.45
N THR A 449 -8.25 -16.83 12.35
CA THR A 449 -9.04 -17.60 11.38
C THR A 449 -9.51 -16.65 10.27
N PHE A 450 -9.49 -17.12 9.02
CA PHE A 450 -9.91 -16.32 7.87
C PHE A 450 -11.29 -16.75 7.36
N GLY A 451 -12.20 -15.78 7.20
CA GLY A 451 -13.52 -15.96 6.61
C GLY A 451 -13.49 -15.82 5.09
N SER A 452 -14.52 -15.20 4.51
CA SER A 452 -14.53 -14.83 3.10
C SER A 452 -13.46 -13.78 2.79
N TYR A 453 -12.90 -13.84 1.58
CA TYR A 453 -11.89 -12.90 1.10
C TYR A 453 -12.09 -12.66 -0.40
N GLY A 454 -11.76 -11.46 -0.84
CA GLY A 454 -11.91 -11.00 -2.21
C GLY A 454 -10.59 -10.55 -2.83
N THR A 455 -10.68 -9.74 -3.88
CA THR A 455 -9.53 -9.11 -4.53
C THR A 455 -8.95 -7.97 -3.70
N THR A 456 -9.77 -7.28 -2.91
CA THR A 456 -9.39 -6.09 -2.14
C THR A 456 -9.74 -6.16 -0.65
N ASN A 457 -10.16 -7.34 -0.17
CA ASN A 457 -10.54 -7.52 1.22
C ASN A 457 -10.24 -8.93 1.76
N ILE A 458 -10.03 -9.03 3.07
CA ILE A 458 -9.92 -10.28 3.82
C ILE A 458 -10.68 -10.12 5.14
N ASN A 459 -11.63 -11.03 5.42
CA ASN A 459 -12.25 -11.13 6.74
C ASN A 459 -11.37 -11.96 7.68
N ALA A 460 -10.96 -11.37 8.80
CA ALA A 460 -10.14 -12.02 9.82
C ALA A 460 -10.83 -11.97 11.20
N ILE A 461 -10.72 -13.04 11.98
CA ILE A 461 -11.27 -13.17 13.34
C ILE A 461 -10.22 -13.82 14.24
N SER A 462 -10.23 -13.56 15.56
CA SER A 462 -9.39 -14.31 16.49
C SER A 462 -9.90 -15.74 16.64
N THR A 463 -8.99 -16.72 16.65
CA THR A 463 -9.35 -18.14 16.71
C THR A 463 -10.10 -18.50 18.00
N ASN A 464 -9.67 -17.97 19.15
CA ASN A 464 -10.41 -18.04 20.41
C ASN A 464 -11.04 -16.68 20.76
N THR A 465 -12.09 -16.72 21.58
CA THR A 465 -12.73 -15.52 22.14
C THR A 465 -12.28 -15.34 23.59
N PRO A 466 -11.42 -14.35 23.90
CA PRO A 466 -11.08 -14.04 25.29
C PRO A 466 -12.32 -13.67 26.11
N SER A 467 -12.35 -14.03 27.39
CA SER A 467 -13.54 -13.81 28.23
C SER A 467 -13.65 -12.36 28.69
N GLY A 468 -14.89 -11.87 28.85
CA GLY A 468 -15.15 -10.57 29.47
C GLY A 468 -14.80 -9.35 28.61
N LEU A 469 -14.79 -9.47 27.28
CA LEU A 469 -14.44 -8.37 26.35
C LEU A 469 -15.25 -7.07 26.52
N THR A 470 -16.39 -7.11 27.21
CA THR A 470 -17.25 -5.95 27.50
C THR A 470 -16.95 -5.26 28.83
N ARG A 471 -15.98 -5.73 29.62
CA ARG A 471 -15.69 -5.23 30.97
C ARG A 471 -14.63 -4.14 30.97
N GLY A 472 -14.90 -3.01 31.62
CA GLY A 472 -13.94 -1.91 31.71
C GLY A 472 -13.42 -1.52 30.33
N SER A 473 -12.10 -1.40 30.19
CA SER A 473 -11.42 -1.10 28.93
C SER A 473 -11.13 -2.33 28.06
N SER A 474 -11.66 -3.51 28.40
CA SER A 474 -11.35 -4.75 27.70
C SER A 474 -11.58 -4.65 26.19
N GLY A 475 -10.80 -5.41 25.44
CA GLY A 475 -11.00 -5.49 24.00
C GLY A 475 -10.06 -6.46 23.30
N LEU A 476 -10.45 -6.82 22.09
CA LEU A 476 -9.68 -7.60 21.14
C LEU A 476 -9.32 -6.71 19.95
N ILE A 477 -8.12 -6.85 19.42
CA ILE A 477 -7.69 -6.13 18.23
C ILE A 477 -6.94 -7.06 17.28
N ILE A 478 -7.26 -6.95 15.99
CA ILE A 478 -6.59 -7.69 14.92
C ILE A 478 -5.82 -6.69 14.07
N TYR A 479 -4.59 -7.04 13.71
CA TYR A 479 -3.72 -6.22 12.88
C TYR A 479 -3.48 -6.91 11.55
N ASN A 480 -3.61 -6.16 10.46
CA ASN A 480 -2.99 -6.50 9.18
C ASN A 480 -1.62 -5.83 9.16
N SER A 481 -0.58 -6.61 9.43
CA SER A 481 0.76 -6.07 9.66
C SER A 481 1.51 -5.69 8.38
N ILE A 482 1.06 -6.18 7.22
CA ILE A 482 1.63 -5.77 5.92
C ILE A 482 0.99 -4.46 5.46
N GLN A 483 -0.31 -4.28 5.65
CA GLN A 483 -1.02 -3.04 5.30
C GLN A 483 -0.83 -1.91 6.33
N GLY A 484 -0.45 -2.25 7.57
CA GLY A 484 -0.34 -1.29 8.67
C GLY A 484 -1.69 -0.85 9.27
N THR A 485 -2.77 -1.61 9.03
CA THR A 485 -4.12 -1.31 9.52
C THR A 485 -4.53 -2.27 10.64
N ASN A 486 -5.56 -1.89 11.41
CA ASN A 486 -6.12 -2.72 12.46
C ASN A 486 -7.64 -2.57 12.57
N SER A 487 -8.29 -3.51 13.26
CA SER A 487 -9.74 -3.52 13.46
C SER A 487 -10.28 -2.42 14.37
N GLY A 488 -9.41 -1.66 15.04
CA GLY A 488 -9.71 -0.99 16.29
C GLY A 488 -9.97 -1.99 17.42
N TRP A 489 -10.00 -1.50 18.66
CA TRP A 489 -10.40 -2.32 19.81
C TRP A 489 -11.89 -2.67 19.72
N LYS A 490 -12.19 -3.97 19.69
CA LYS A 490 -13.55 -4.51 19.64
C LYS A 490 -13.88 -5.21 20.96
N GLN A 491 -15.11 -5.02 21.43
CA GLN A 491 -15.65 -5.71 22.62
C GLN A 491 -16.35 -7.04 22.27
N ASN A 492 -16.12 -7.54 21.06
CA ASN A 492 -16.62 -8.82 20.55
C ASN A 492 -15.52 -9.50 19.71
N ASN A 493 -15.74 -10.76 19.34
CA ASN A 493 -14.90 -11.49 18.41
C ASN A 493 -15.66 -11.72 17.10
N ASN A 494 -16.09 -10.66 16.43
CA ASN A 494 -16.68 -10.74 15.09
C ASN A 494 -15.60 -10.61 14.01
N TYR A 495 -15.92 -11.03 12.79
CA TYR A 495 -15.03 -10.80 11.65
C TYR A 495 -14.73 -9.31 11.46
N TRP A 496 -13.44 -9.00 11.37
CA TRP A 496 -12.97 -7.73 10.87
C TRP A 496 -12.74 -7.84 9.36
N ASN A 497 -13.45 -7.01 8.60
CA ASN A 497 -13.25 -6.84 7.18
C ASN A 497 -12.07 -5.87 6.92
N SER A 498 -10.88 -6.41 6.68
CA SER A 498 -9.71 -5.62 6.28
C SER A 498 -9.83 -5.28 4.80
N THR A 499 -10.19 -4.03 4.47
CA THR A 499 -10.40 -3.53 3.10
C THR A 499 -9.19 -2.76 2.56
N GLY A 500 -9.26 -2.33 1.29
CA GLY A 500 -8.21 -1.52 0.65
C GLY A 500 -6.96 -2.31 0.26
N LEU A 501 -7.09 -3.64 0.15
CA LEU A 501 -5.98 -4.53 -0.17
C LEU A 501 -5.73 -4.60 -1.69
N THR A 502 -4.51 -4.94 -2.07
CA THR A 502 -4.13 -5.21 -3.46
C THR A 502 -4.46 -6.66 -3.86
N PRO A 503 -4.89 -6.91 -5.12
CA PRO A 503 -5.13 -8.27 -5.63
C PRO A 503 -3.89 -9.17 -5.61
N ASN A 504 -4.11 -10.50 -5.55
CA ASN A 504 -3.07 -11.55 -5.55
C ASN A 504 -1.88 -11.30 -4.58
N THR A 505 -2.13 -10.59 -3.48
CA THR A 505 -1.08 -10.15 -2.55
C THR A 505 -1.26 -10.85 -1.21
N ASN A 506 -0.16 -11.32 -0.63
CA ASN A 506 -0.17 -12.04 0.65
C ASN A 506 -0.14 -11.05 1.81
N TYR A 507 -1.09 -11.15 2.74
CA TYR A 507 -1.21 -10.29 3.91
C TYR A 507 -1.03 -11.09 5.20
N ALA A 508 -0.35 -10.50 6.19
CA ALA A 508 -0.05 -11.14 7.48
C ALA A 508 -0.92 -10.54 8.59
N PHE A 509 -1.61 -11.39 9.33
CA PHE A 509 -2.53 -11.03 10.40
C PHE A 509 -2.08 -11.60 11.74
N ARG A 510 -2.31 -10.84 12.82
CA ARG A 510 -2.11 -11.27 14.21
C ARG A 510 -3.08 -10.53 15.13
N ALA A 511 -3.41 -11.11 16.28
CA ALA A 511 -4.31 -10.51 17.26
C ALA A 511 -3.63 -10.34 18.63
N ARG A 512 -4.13 -9.39 19.42
CA ARG A 512 -3.87 -9.31 20.86
C ARG A 512 -5.12 -8.81 21.58
N ALA A 513 -5.20 -9.04 22.89
CA ALA A 513 -6.29 -8.56 23.72
C ALA A 513 -5.78 -7.58 24.80
N ARG A 514 -6.72 -6.92 25.47
CA ARG A 514 -6.47 -6.15 26.69
C ARG A 514 -7.53 -6.44 27.73
N ASN A 515 -7.14 -6.44 29.00
CA ASN A 515 -8.06 -6.64 30.13
C ASN A 515 -8.84 -5.35 30.47
N GLY A 516 -9.62 -5.37 31.54
CA GLY A 516 -10.41 -4.23 32.01
C GLY A 516 -9.62 -2.97 32.35
N ASP A 517 -8.34 -3.10 32.69
CA ASP A 517 -7.42 -1.99 32.99
C ASP A 517 -6.54 -1.60 31.79
N ALA A 518 -6.87 -2.13 30.60
CA ALA A 518 -6.15 -1.96 29.35
C ALA A 518 -4.73 -2.56 29.32
N ALA A 519 -4.38 -3.43 30.28
CA ALA A 519 -3.14 -4.21 30.24
C ALA A 519 -3.18 -5.18 29.05
N LEU A 520 -2.09 -5.18 28.26
CA LEU A 520 -2.02 -5.83 26.95
C LEU A 520 -1.50 -7.26 27.05
N THR A 521 -2.10 -8.17 26.28
CA THR A 521 -1.48 -9.46 26.02
C THR A 521 -0.35 -9.32 24.99
N SER A 522 0.53 -10.32 24.95
CA SER A 522 1.37 -10.58 23.79
C SER A 522 0.52 -10.77 22.52
N TYR A 523 1.14 -10.59 21.36
CA TYR A 523 0.52 -10.92 20.09
C TYR A 523 0.49 -12.44 19.84
N SER A 524 -0.53 -12.90 19.12
CA SER A 524 -0.51 -14.21 18.47
C SER A 524 0.59 -14.28 17.39
N SER A 525 0.92 -15.49 16.95
CA SER A 525 1.73 -15.70 15.74
C SER A 525 1.11 -15.03 14.50
N TYR A 526 1.93 -14.83 13.48
CA TYR A 526 1.47 -14.36 12.18
C TYR A 526 0.76 -15.47 11.41
N TYR A 527 -0.40 -15.14 10.85
CA TYR A 527 -1.16 -15.97 9.93
C TYR A 527 -1.30 -15.25 8.61
N TYR A 528 -1.16 -15.98 7.51
CA TYR A 528 -1.09 -15.39 6.18
C TYR A 528 -2.32 -15.76 5.37
N ARG A 529 -2.87 -14.78 4.65
CA ARG A 529 -3.90 -15.01 3.63
C ARG A 529 -3.63 -14.12 2.43
N ARG A 530 -3.70 -14.74 1.25
CA ARG A 530 -3.57 -14.06 -0.03
C ARG A 530 -4.94 -13.64 -0.55
N THR A 531 -5.06 -12.40 -1.03
CA THR A 531 -6.23 -11.95 -1.77
C THR A 531 -6.39 -12.71 -3.09
N LEU A 532 -7.60 -12.72 -3.64
CA LEU A 532 -7.85 -13.27 -4.97
C LEU A 532 -7.15 -12.41 -6.05
N ALA A 533 -6.79 -13.05 -7.16
CA ALA A 533 -6.33 -12.30 -8.33
C ALA A 533 -7.49 -11.48 -8.90
N ALA A 534 -7.20 -10.26 -9.36
CA ALA A 534 -8.16 -9.48 -10.10
C ALA A 534 -8.36 -10.09 -11.50
N MET A 535 -9.59 -10.06 -11.99
CA MET A 535 -9.87 -10.46 -13.36
C MET A 535 -9.09 -9.55 -14.32
N PRO A 536 -8.41 -10.08 -15.37
CA PRO A 536 -7.70 -9.24 -16.33
C PRO A 536 -8.62 -8.19 -16.99
N GLY A 537 -8.06 -7.04 -17.37
CA GLY A 537 -8.77 -6.04 -18.16
C GLY A 537 -8.58 -6.29 -19.65
N ALA A 538 -9.63 -6.29 -20.46
CA ALA A 538 -9.46 -6.45 -21.91
C ALA A 538 -8.73 -5.23 -22.51
N GLN A 539 -7.79 -5.46 -23.42
CA GLN A 539 -7.10 -4.41 -24.18
C GLN A 539 -7.20 -4.70 -25.68
N ALA A 540 -7.00 -3.66 -26.50
CA ALA A 540 -7.06 -3.76 -27.95
C ALA A 540 -6.05 -4.79 -28.49
N PHE A 541 -6.42 -5.53 -29.53
CA PHE A 541 -5.51 -6.40 -30.27
C PHE A 541 -4.39 -5.58 -30.93
N SER A 542 -3.22 -6.19 -31.11
CA SER A 542 -2.08 -5.56 -31.79
C SER A 542 -1.28 -6.58 -32.60
N ASN A 543 -0.25 -6.12 -33.32
CA ASN A 543 0.62 -6.95 -34.17
C ASN A 543 -0.17 -7.95 -35.04
N ILE A 544 -1.21 -7.43 -35.68
CA ILE A 544 -2.11 -8.20 -36.53
C ILE A 544 -1.41 -8.42 -37.86
N THR A 545 -1.14 -9.68 -38.19
CA THR A 545 -0.61 -10.11 -39.48
C THR A 545 -1.60 -11.09 -40.12
N CYS A 546 -1.32 -11.57 -41.33
CA CYS A 546 -2.16 -12.60 -41.94
C CYS A 546 -2.09 -13.95 -41.24
N THR A 547 -1.03 -14.20 -40.47
CA THR A 547 -0.83 -15.49 -39.78
C THR A 547 -0.80 -15.38 -38.27
N SER A 548 -0.99 -14.19 -37.70
CA SER A 548 -0.92 -13.99 -36.25
C SER A 548 -1.75 -12.84 -35.74
N ILE A 549 -2.28 -12.98 -34.52
CA ILE A 549 -2.90 -11.90 -33.76
C ILE A 549 -2.27 -11.88 -32.36
N ARG A 550 -1.87 -10.70 -31.88
CA ARG A 550 -1.53 -10.53 -30.46
C ARG A 550 -2.78 -10.09 -29.68
N ALA A 551 -3.27 -11.00 -28.82
CA ALA A 551 -4.32 -10.72 -27.86
C ALA A 551 -3.70 -10.08 -26.61
N ASN A 552 -4.20 -8.91 -26.20
CA ASN A 552 -3.64 -8.13 -25.09
C ASN A 552 -4.66 -8.00 -23.94
N TRP A 553 -4.15 -7.90 -22.72
CA TRP A 553 -4.93 -7.59 -21.52
C TRP A 553 -4.10 -6.76 -20.55
N SER A 554 -4.76 -6.11 -19.59
CA SER A 554 -4.10 -5.44 -18.49
C SER A 554 -4.04 -6.32 -17.25
N ALA A 555 -3.03 -6.11 -16.42
CA ALA A 555 -2.89 -6.82 -15.15
C ALA A 555 -4.01 -6.48 -14.14
N ASN A 556 -4.73 -5.36 -14.35
CA ASN A 556 -5.85 -4.89 -13.51
C ASN A 556 -5.52 -4.88 -12.00
N GLY A 557 -4.34 -4.36 -11.64
CA GLY A 557 -3.87 -4.26 -10.26
C GLY A 557 -3.24 -5.53 -9.69
N ASN A 558 -3.18 -6.63 -10.45
CA ASN A 558 -2.38 -7.79 -10.05
C ASN A 558 -0.88 -7.45 -10.11
N PRO A 559 -0.07 -7.94 -9.15
CA PRO A 559 1.37 -7.73 -9.11
C PRO A 559 2.10 -8.49 -10.22
N ALA A 560 3.33 -8.06 -10.50
CA ALA A 560 4.23 -8.75 -11.42
C ALA A 560 4.42 -10.22 -11.03
N GLY A 561 4.54 -11.11 -12.02
CA GLY A 561 4.60 -12.56 -11.82
C GLY A 561 3.22 -13.24 -11.67
N THR A 562 2.12 -12.48 -11.71
CA THR A 562 0.77 -13.07 -11.85
C THR A 562 0.68 -13.84 -13.17
N GLN A 563 0.09 -15.03 -13.12
CA GLN A 563 -0.02 -15.91 -14.29
C GLN A 563 -1.40 -15.77 -14.94
N TYR A 564 -1.39 -15.75 -16.27
CA TYR A 564 -2.54 -15.60 -17.14
C TYR A 564 -2.65 -16.80 -18.09
N TYR A 565 -3.87 -17.12 -18.49
CA TYR A 565 -4.18 -18.20 -19.41
C TYR A 565 -5.17 -17.67 -20.45
N CYS A 566 -4.69 -17.47 -21.68
CA CYS A 566 -5.49 -16.98 -22.80
C CYS A 566 -5.88 -18.14 -23.70
N GLN A 567 -7.12 -18.11 -24.21
CA GLN A 567 -7.66 -19.07 -25.14
C GLN A 567 -8.14 -18.33 -26.40
N ASN A 568 -7.78 -18.85 -27.56
CA ASN A 568 -8.50 -18.59 -28.80
C ASN A 568 -9.73 -19.52 -28.82
N THR A 569 -10.93 -18.96 -28.69
CA THR A 569 -12.16 -19.74 -28.61
C THR A 569 -12.64 -20.23 -29.97
N THR A 570 -12.11 -19.69 -31.08
CA THR A 570 -12.42 -20.15 -32.43
C THR A 570 -11.68 -21.44 -32.76
N THR A 571 -10.38 -21.53 -32.42
CA THR A 571 -9.55 -22.71 -32.73
C THR A 571 -9.39 -23.70 -31.56
N GLY A 572 -9.68 -23.26 -30.34
CA GLY A 572 -9.39 -24.03 -29.12
C GLY A 572 -7.93 -23.96 -28.67
N ALA A 573 -7.09 -23.17 -29.33
CA ALA A 573 -5.69 -23.01 -28.93
C ALA A 573 -5.54 -22.23 -27.62
N TYR A 574 -4.50 -22.56 -26.84
CA TYR A 574 -4.21 -21.95 -25.55
C TYR A 574 -2.78 -21.42 -25.49
N SER A 575 -2.60 -20.34 -24.73
CA SER A 575 -1.28 -19.74 -24.51
C SER A 575 -0.37 -20.54 -23.57
N GLY A 576 -0.90 -21.51 -22.82
CA GLY A 576 -0.25 -21.95 -21.58
C GLY A 576 -0.34 -20.89 -20.48
N TRP A 577 0.11 -21.22 -19.27
CA TRP A 577 0.21 -20.23 -18.19
C TRP A 577 1.44 -19.36 -18.40
N ILE A 578 1.22 -18.08 -18.68
CA ILE A 578 2.26 -17.09 -18.97
C ILE A 578 2.18 -15.91 -18.00
N THR A 579 3.27 -15.18 -17.80
CA THR A 579 3.30 -13.97 -16.96
C THR A 579 3.13 -12.69 -17.77
N ASP A 580 3.31 -12.77 -19.09
CA ASP A 580 3.07 -11.66 -19.99
C ASP A 580 1.58 -11.27 -19.99
N THR A 581 1.32 -10.00 -20.21
CA THR A 581 -0.04 -9.48 -20.34
C THR A 581 -0.55 -9.51 -21.78
N PHE A 582 0.02 -10.39 -22.59
CA PHE A 582 -0.37 -10.62 -23.98
C PHE A 582 -0.01 -12.04 -24.40
N TRP A 583 -0.66 -12.52 -25.44
CA TRP A 583 -0.29 -13.74 -26.13
C TRP A 583 -0.33 -13.51 -27.64
N THR A 584 0.77 -13.87 -28.31
CA THR A 584 0.83 -13.85 -29.78
C THR A 584 0.42 -15.23 -30.29
N ASN A 585 -0.77 -15.31 -30.87
CA ASN A 585 -1.32 -16.53 -31.43
C ASN A 585 -0.93 -16.63 -32.90
N ASN A 586 -0.06 -17.58 -33.25
CA ASN A 586 0.53 -17.75 -34.59
C ASN A 586 -0.15 -18.89 -35.37
N GLY A 587 0.16 -19.01 -36.66
CA GLY A 587 -0.34 -20.08 -37.53
C GLY A 587 -1.82 -19.92 -37.88
N LEU A 588 -2.30 -18.69 -37.92
CA LEU A 588 -3.67 -18.35 -38.28
C LEU A 588 -3.85 -18.29 -39.79
N ASN A 589 -5.08 -18.49 -40.25
CA ASN A 589 -5.44 -18.34 -41.64
C ASN A 589 -5.63 -16.86 -41.95
N ASP A 590 -5.31 -16.48 -43.19
CA ASP A 590 -5.49 -15.13 -43.68
C ASP A 590 -6.97 -14.70 -43.66
N GLN A 591 -7.21 -13.40 -43.48
CA GLN A 591 -8.52 -12.74 -43.46
C GLN A 591 -9.61 -13.47 -42.63
N SER A 592 -9.22 -14.14 -41.55
CA SER A 592 -10.10 -15.00 -40.76
C SER A 592 -10.37 -14.39 -39.38
N LEU A 593 -11.62 -14.44 -38.92
CA LEU A 593 -12.06 -13.88 -37.65
C LEU A 593 -11.76 -14.83 -36.48
N TYR A 594 -11.04 -14.34 -35.46
CA TYR A 594 -10.70 -15.11 -34.25
C TYR A 594 -11.18 -14.41 -32.97
N THR A 595 -11.72 -15.17 -32.03
CA THR A 595 -12.23 -14.65 -30.75
C THR A 595 -11.38 -15.14 -29.58
N TYR A 596 -11.15 -14.28 -28.59
CA TYR A 596 -10.23 -14.55 -27.47
C TYR A 596 -10.87 -14.32 -26.10
N ARG A 597 -10.42 -15.08 -25.10
CA ARG A 597 -10.72 -14.87 -23.68
C ARG A 597 -9.52 -15.19 -22.80
N VAL A 598 -9.40 -14.55 -21.65
CA VAL A 598 -8.28 -14.72 -20.71
C VAL A 598 -8.77 -14.84 -19.27
N LEU A 599 -8.07 -15.62 -18.44
CA LEU A 599 -8.24 -15.61 -16.99
C LEU A 599 -6.88 -15.48 -16.30
N ALA A 600 -6.90 -15.09 -15.02
CA ALA A 600 -5.71 -15.04 -14.18
C ALA A 600 -5.82 -16.08 -13.06
N ARG A 601 -4.70 -16.43 -12.43
CA ARG A 601 -4.69 -17.14 -11.15
C ARG A 601 -3.83 -16.43 -10.13
N ASN A 602 -4.24 -16.52 -8.86
CA ASN A 602 -3.37 -16.10 -7.77
C ASN A 602 -2.24 -17.12 -7.55
N ALA A 603 -1.23 -16.77 -6.77
CA ALA A 603 -0.10 -17.69 -6.56
C ALA A 603 -0.45 -18.97 -5.76
N ASN A 604 -1.66 -19.06 -5.20
CA ASN A 604 -2.19 -20.27 -4.59
C ASN A 604 -2.94 -21.16 -5.61
N GLY A 605 -2.94 -20.78 -6.90
CA GLY A 605 -3.59 -21.53 -7.98
C GLY A 605 -5.08 -21.26 -8.18
N LEU A 606 -5.70 -20.40 -7.36
CA LEU A 606 -7.13 -20.05 -7.52
C LEU A 606 -7.32 -19.12 -8.71
N GLN A 607 -8.19 -19.53 -9.63
CA GLN A 607 -8.43 -18.86 -10.90
C GLN A 607 -9.56 -17.83 -10.80
N THR A 608 -9.48 -16.78 -11.62
CA THR A 608 -10.60 -15.89 -11.90
C THR A 608 -11.59 -16.54 -12.87
N GLY A 609 -12.78 -15.96 -13.02
CA GLY A 609 -13.60 -16.23 -14.20
C GLY A 609 -12.91 -15.80 -15.50
N TRP A 610 -13.42 -16.29 -16.63
CA TRP A 610 -12.96 -15.92 -17.98
C TRP A 610 -13.40 -14.50 -18.36
N ARG A 611 -12.46 -13.69 -18.82
CA ARG A 611 -12.70 -12.36 -19.41
C ARG A 611 -12.66 -12.46 -20.93
N GLY A 612 -13.73 -12.06 -21.60
CA GLY A 612 -13.73 -11.90 -23.06
C GLY A 612 -12.84 -10.73 -23.49
N LEU A 613 -11.99 -10.97 -24.49
CA LEU A 613 -11.13 -9.95 -25.13
C LEU A 613 -11.74 -9.42 -26.44
N GLY A 614 -12.80 -10.06 -26.95
CA GLY A 614 -13.43 -9.72 -28.21
C GLY A 614 -12.88 -10.56 -29.37
N SER A 615 -13.11 -10.09 -30.59
CA SER A 615 -12.74 -10.77 -31.82
C SER A 615 -11.89 -9.86 -32.71
N GLN A 616 -11.01 -10.46 -33.50
CA GLN A 616 -10.16 -9.75 -34.45
C GLN A 616 -9.92 -10.60 -35.70
N THR A 617 -9.95 -9.97 -36.87
CA THR A 617 -9.61 -10.58 -38.16
C THR A 617 -8.10 -10.43 -38.40
N THR A 618 -7.46 -11.47 -38.90
CA THR A 618 -6.08 -11.39 -39.44
C THR A 618 -6.02 -10.41 -40.61
N ALA A 619 -4.88 -9.74 -40.79
CA ALA A 619 -4.70 -8.75 -41.86
C ALA A 619 -4.48 -9.47 -43.19
N ASP A 620 -4.95 -8.90 -44.30
CA ASP A 620 -4.76 -9.47 -45.64
C ASP A 620 -3.28 -9.46 -46.09
N CYS A 621 -2.80 -10.59 -46.63
CA CYS A 621 -1.47 -10.70 -47.23
C CYS A 621 -1.42 -11.34 -48.61
N THR A 622 -2.55 -11.43 -49.30
CA THR A 622 -2.62 -12.02 -50.64
C THR A 622 -2.88 -10.94 -51.69
N PRO A 623 -2.11 -10.89 -52.78
CA PRO A 623 -2.44 -10.01 -53.90
C PRO A 623 -3.77 -10.37 -54.58
N PRO A 624 -4.41 -9.40 -55.28
CA PRO A 624 -5.63 -9.63 -56.06
C PRO A 624 -5.52 -10.78 -57.07
N ASN A 625 -6.63 -11.46 -57.35
CA ASN A 625 -6.71 -12.49 -58.40
C ASN A 625 -7.31 -11.90 -59.70
N PRO A 626 -6.76 -12.14 -60.91
CA PRO A 626 -5.65 -13.04 -61.21
C PRO A 626 -4.27 -12.48 -60.88
N ASN A 627 -3.38 -13.35 -60.41
CA ASN A 627 -1.97 -13.07 -60.18
C ASN A 627 -1.09 -14.14 -60.87
N PRO A 628 -0.36 -13.83 -61.95
CA PRO A 628 -0.16 -12.50 -62.54
C PRO A 628 -1.40 -11.97 -63.29
N MET A 629 -1.44 -10.66 -63.53
CA MET A 629 -2.51 -10.03 -64.29
C MET A 629 -2.59 -10.53 -65.74
N THR A 630 -3.77 -10.40 -66.34
CA THR A 630 -4.03 -10.77 -67.73
C THR A 630 -4.73 -9.66 -68.50
N TRP A 631 -4.66 -9.71 -69.82
CA TRP A 631 -5.32 -8.75 -70.71
C TRP A 631 -6.75 -9.20 -71.02
N ALA A 632 -7.72 -8.29 -70.92
CA ALA A 632 -9.05 -8.48 -71.49
C ALA A 632 -9.08 -8.08 -72.96
N THR A 633 -8.33 -7.05 -73.31
CA THR A 633 -8.07 -6.62 -74.68
C THR A 633 -6.60 -6.22 -74.76
N LEU A 634 -5.86 -6.89 -75.65
CA LEU A 634 -4.47 -6.54 -75.92
C LEU A 634 -4.38 -5.07 -76.38
N PRO A 635 -3.21 -4.41 -76.23
CA PRO A 635 -2.98 -3.10 -76.85
C PRO A 635 -3.39 -3.10 -78.31
N TYR A 636 -4.13 -2.06 -78.70
CA TYR A 636 -4.60 -1.83 -80.06
C TYR A 636 -4.64 -0.33 -80.35
N GLU A 637 -4.45 0.02 -81.60
CA GLU A 637 -4.30 1.38 -82.06
C GLU A 637 -5.66 2.07 -82.19
N LEU A 638 -5.69 3.37 -81.90
CA LEU A 638 -6.87 4.21 -82.12
C LEU A 638 -6.68 5.21 -83.24
N ASN A 639 -5.42 5.63 -83.43
CA ASN A 639 -4.97 6.57 -84.44
C ASN A 639 -3.43 6.61 -84.42
N THR A 640 -2.88 7.55 -85.17
CA THR A 640 -1.44 7.76 -85.38
C THR A 640 -0.67 8.18 -84.12
N SER A 641 -1.33 8.39 -82.98
CA SER A 641 -0.70 8.86 -81.75
C SER A 641 -1.23 8.26 -80.46
N GLN A 642 -2.12 7.26 -80.55
CA GLN A 642 -2.79 6.68 -79.39
C GLN A 642 -2.94 5.17 -79.51
N ILE A 643 -2.62 4.47 -78.42
CA ILE A 643 -2.87 3.04 -78.22
C ILE A 643 -3.73 2.88 -76.98
N ARG A 644 -4.73 2.00 -77.05
CA ARG A 644 -5.60 1.65 -75.93
C ARG A 644 -5.42 0.18 -75.56
N MET A 645 -5.48 -0.10 -74.27
CA MET A 645 -5.46 -1.46 -73.74
C MET A 645 -6.45 -1.61 -72.58
N ARG A 646 -6.83 -2.87 -72.32
CA ARG A 646 -7.72 -3.20 -71.22
C ARG A 646 -7.26 -4.46 -70.49
N SER A 647 -7.06 -4.36 -69.17
CA SER A 647 -6.80 -5.52 -68.31
C SER A 647 -8.07 -6.31 -68.03
N THR A 648 -7.93 -7.57 -67.60
CA THR A 648 -9.03 -8.27 -66.91
C THR A 648 -9.37 -7.56 -65.59
N THR A 649 -10.56 -7.84 -65.06
CA THR A 649 -10.94 -7.35 -63.74
C THR A 649 -10.26 -8.24 -62.69
N ALA A 650 -9.43 -7.63 -61.85
CA ALA A 650 -8.91 -8.27 -60.65
C ALA A 650 -9.89 -8.13 -59.49
N SER A 651 -10.03 -9.20 -58.71
CA SER A 651 -10.89 -9.29 -57.54
C SER A 651 -10.05 -9.59 -56.31
N ASP A 652 -10.32 -8.84 -55.24
CA ASP A 652 -9.81 -9.10 -53.90
C ASP A 652 -10.90 -8.74 -52.89
N SER A 653 -10.90 -9.37 -51.72
CA SER A 653 -11.79 -8.99 -50.61
C SER A 653 -11.43 -7.62 -50.04
N THR A 654 -10.18 -7.18 -50.18
CA THR A 654 -9.73 -5.84 -49.80
C THR A 654 -9.85 -4.85 -50.95
N VAL A 655 -10.90 -4.03 -50.89
CA VAL A 655 -11.21 -2.99 -51.89
C VAL A 655 -10.64 -1.61 -51.48
N PRO A 656 -10.37 -0.70 -52.44
CA PRO A 656 -10.51 -0.85 -53.88
C PRO A 656 -9.30 -1.51 -54.54
N VAL A 657 -9.55 -2.35 -55.54
CA VAL A 657 -8.50 -2.82 -56.46
C VAL A 657 -8.16 -1.71 -57.48
N ARG A 658 -6.87 -1.47 -57.71
CA ARG A 658 -6.32 -0.50 -58.67
C ARG A 658 -5.38 -1.20 -59.66
N TYR A 659 -5.19 -0.61 -60.83
CA TYR A 659 -4.41 -1.14 -61.95
C TYR A 659 -3.29 -0.18 -62.34
N TYR A 660 -2.14 -0.73 -62.73
CA TYR A 660 -0.99 0.01 -63.23
C TYR A 660 -0.57 -0.54 -64.58
N PHE A 661 -0.83 0.23 -65.64
CA PHE A 661 -0.36 -0.06 -66.99
C PHE A 661 1.01 0.58 -67.14
N ASP A 662 2.02 -0.29 -67.31
CA ASP A 662 3.42 0.06 -67.45
C ASP A 662 3.76 0.08 -68.95
N PHE A 663 4.18 1.23 -69.44
CA PHE A 663 4.86 1.33 -70.72
C PHE A 663 6.25 0.69 -70.56
N PHE A 664 6.45 -0.41 -71.27
CA PHE A 664 7.66 -1.22 -71.13
C PHE A 664 8.76 -0.76 -72.08
N THR A 665 8.44 -0.58 -73.37
CA THR A 665 9.43 -0.19 -74.39
C THR A 665 8.77 0.21 -75.71
N SER A 666 9.48 0.99 -76.54
CA SER A 666 9.16 1.16 -77.96
C SER A 666 10.32 0.60 -78.80
N PRO A 667 10.23 -0.65 -79.30
CA PRO A 667 11.32 -1.29 -80.03
C PRO A 667 11.75 -0.55 -81.30
N THR A 668 10.83 0.20 -81.91
CA THR A 668 11.08 0.98 -83.13
C THR A 668 11.54 2.42 -82.86
N GLY A 669 11.72 2.81 -81.59
CA GLY A 669 12.26 4.11 -81.19
C GLY A 669 11.28 5.28 -81.29
N GLY A 670 9.98 5.03 -81.14
CA GLY A 670 8.97 6.10 -81.14
C GLY A 670 9.08 6.97 -79.90
N PHE A 671 8.89 8.28 -80.05
CA PHE A 671 8.75 9.18 -78.90
C PHE A 671 7.37 9.01 -78.25
N GLY A 672 7.26 9.37 -76.97
CA GLY A 672 6.07 9.11 -76.16
C GLY A 672 6.24 7.83 -75.34
N GLY A 673 5.12 7.20 -74.99
CA GLY A 673 5.08 6.08 -74.05
C GLY A 673 4.99 6.58 -72.62
N SER A 674 3.89 6.28 -71.93
CA SER A 674 3.69 6.68 -70.54
C SER A 674 3.02 5.60 -69.69
N ASN A 675 3.37 5.60 -68.42
CA ASN A 675 2.75 4.73 -67.43
C ASN A 675 1.45 5.38 -66.95
N SER A 676 0.41 4.58 -66.71
CA SER A 676 -0.90 5.12 -66.31
C SER A 676 -0.92 5.75 -64.91
N GLY A 677 0.08 5.45 -64.07
CA GLY A 677 -0.09 5.52 -62.62
C GLY A 677 -1.09 4.47 -62.12
N TRP A 678 -1.38 4.45 -60.82
CA TRP A 678 -2.40 3.56 -60.27
C TRP A 678 -3.80 4.14 -60.50
N ILE A 679 -4.59 3.48 -61.35
CA ILE A 679 -5.94 3.89 -61.73
C ILE A 679 -6.97 2.84 -61.32
N THR A 680 -8.24 3.22 -61.13
CA THR A 680 -9.33 2.25 -60.81
C THR A 680 -9.97 1.66 -62.07
N SER A 681 -9.76 2.29 -63.22
CA SER A 681 -10.23 1.81 -64.52
C SER A 681 -9.39 0.60 -64.97
N THR A 682 -10.05 -0.41 -65.52
CA THR A 682 -9.39 -1.54 -66.22
C THR A 682 -8.93 -1.15 -67.62
N THR A 683 -9.17 0.08 -68.06
CA THR A 683 -8.81 0.58 -69.40
C THR A 683 -7.87 1.76 -69.28
N TYR A 684 -6.82 1.76 -70.09
CA TYR A 684 -5.87 2.86 -70.23
C TYR A 684 -5.64 3.17 -71.70
N THR A 685 -5.50 4.45 -72.02
CA THR A 685 -5.15 4.94 -73.35
C THR A 685 -3.90 5.79 -73.20
N ASP A 686 -2.81 5.33 -73.81
CA ASP A 686 -1.59 6.10 -73.91
C ASP A 686 -1.65 7.00 -75.15
N SER A 687 -1.15 8.22 -75.03
CA SER A 687 -1.35 9.28 -76.03
C SER A 687 -0.11 10.12 -76.22
N GLY A 688 -0.01 10.80 -77.36
CA GLY A 688 1.20 11.54 -77.73
C GLY A 688 2.31 10.63 -78.24
N LEU A 689 1.93 9.46 -78.76
CA LEU A 689 2.84 8.50 -79.34
C LEU A 689 3.28 8.95 -80.75
N GLY A 690 4.51 8.65 -81.13
CA GLY A 690 4.97 8.79 -82.50
C GLY A 690 4.24 7.84 -83.46
N THR A 691 4.00 8.32 -84.68
CA THR A 691 3.27 7.63 -85.76
C THR A 691 4.01 6.43 -86.34
N ASN A 692 3.25 5.37 -86.64
CA ASN A 692 3.75 4.09 -87.14
C ASN A 692 4.93 3.51 -86.34
N HIS A 693 4.83 3.55 -85.01
CA HIS A 693 5.82 2.99 -84.08
C HIS A 693 5.19 1.92 -83.19
N GLU A 694 5.95 0.86 -82.90
CA GLU A 694 5.58 -0.21 -81.97
C GLU A 694 5.77 0.24 -80.51
N TYR A 695 4.78 0.01 -79.65
CA TYR A 695 4.84 0.24 -78.21
C TYR A 695 4.39 -0.99 -77.43
N GLY A 696 5.18 -1.38 -76.43
CA GLY A 696 4.94 -2.53 -75.57
C GLY A 696 4.44 -2.13 -74.19
N TYR A 697 3.40 -2.80 -73.70
CA TYR A 697 2.79 -2.57 -72.40
C TYR A 697 2.64 -3.85 -71.59
N ARG A 698 2.62 -3.73 -70.26
CA ARG A 698 2.23 -4.78 -69.29
C ARG A 698 1.38 -4.16 -68.18
N VAL A 699 0.57 -4.95 -67.48
CA VAL A 699 -0.32 -4.43 -66.41
C VAL A 699 -0.16 -5.20 -65.11
N SER A 700 -0.22 -4.52 -63.97
CA SER A 700 -0.28 -5.08 -62.61
C SER A 700 -1.51 -4.53 -61.88
N ALA A 701 -1.96 -5.20 -60.82
CA ALA A 701 -3.07 -4.78 -59.98
C ALA A 701 -2.66 -4.79 -58.49
N MET A 702 -3.29 -3.94 -57.68
CA MET A 702 -3.05 -3.82 -56.24
C MET A 702 -4.39 -3.72 -55.50
N ASP A 703 -4.52 -4.40 -54.37
CA ASP A 703 -5.66 -4.28 -53.46
C ASP A 703 -5.59 -3.01 -52.57
N GLY A 704 -6.58 -2.87 -51.67
CA GLY A 704 -6.59 -1.80 -50.66
C GLY A 704 -5.56 -1.97 -49.53
N SER A 705 -4.95 -3.15 -49.37
CA SER A 705 -3.90 -3.46 -48.39
C SER A 705 -2.48 -3.15 -48.90
N GLY A 706 -2.34 -2.92 -50.21
CA GLY A 706 -1.08 -2.61 -50.87
C GLY A 706 -0.36 -3.81 -51.51
N TRP A 707 -0.96 -5.01 -51.54
CA TRP A 707 -0.33 -6.16 -52.18
C TRP A 707 -0.56 -6.14 -53.69
N GLN A 708 0.54 -6.32 -54.43
CA GLN A 708 0.55 -6.23 -55.89
C GLN A 708 0.63 -7.60 -56.54
N THR A 709 -0.07 -7.75 -57.65
CA THR A 709 0.06 -8.90 -58.54
C THR A 709 1.34 -8.82 -59.36
N GLY A 710 1.82 -9.96 -59.85
CA GLY A 710 2.78 -10.02 -60.94
C GLY A 710 2.21 -9.36 -62.20
N TYR A 711 3.10 -8.73 -62.97
CA TYR A 711 2.72 -8.12 -64.25
C TYR A 711 2.23 -9.16 -65.26
N SER A 712 1.31 -8.75 -66.13
CA SER A 712 0.93 -9.51 -67.33
C SER A 712 2.13 -9.69 -68.28
N ALA A 713 1.98 -10.64 -69.22
CA ALA A 713 2.89 -10.72 -70.36
C ALA A 713 2.89 -9.40 -71.14
N ILE A 714 4.06 -8.99 -71.62
CA ILE A 714 4.19 -7.77 -72.43
C ILE A 714 3.51 -8.03 -73.78
N SER A 715 2.67 -7.08 -74.20
CA SER A 715 2.03 -7.08 -75.52
C SER A 715 2.37 -5.79 -76.25
N TYR A 716 2.51 -5.89 -77.57
CA TYR A 716 2.96 -4.81 -78.45
C TYR A 716 1.90 -4.49 -79.49
N ASP A 717 1.91 -3.25 -79.95
CA ASP A 717 1.05 -2.77 -81.04
C ASP A 717 1.65 -1.52 -81.69
N PHE A 718 1.42 -1.33 -83.00
CA PHE A 718 1.84 -0.15 -83.75
C PHE A 718 0.74 0.91 -83.78
N THR A 719 1.10 2.18 -83.51
CA THR A 719 0.22 3.30 -83.89
C THR A 719 -0.10 3.27 -85.39
N ASP A 720 -1.24 3.83 -85.79
CA ASP A 720 -1.57 3.95 -87.22
C ASP A 720 -0.46 4.69 -87.98
N ILE A 721 -0.34 4.40 -89.28
CA ILE A 721 0.44 5.19 -90.23
C ILE A 721 -0.43 6.33 -90.79
N GLU A 722 0.18 7.39 -91.31
CA GLU A 722 -0.57 8.48 -91.95
C GLU A 722 -1.37 7.98 -93.17
N THR A 723 -2.61 8.45 -93.33
CA THR A 723 -3.40 8.19 -94.53
C THR A 723 -2.84 8.96 -95.73
N PRO A 724 -2.58 8.30 -96.88
CA PRO A 724 -2.14 9.00 -98.08
C PRO A 724 -3.16 10.04 -98.57
N SER A 725 -2.68 11.23 -98.92
CA SER A 725 -3.49 12.39 -99.31
C SER A 725 -3.85 12.45 -100.80
N GLY A 726 -3.24 11.61 -101.63
CA GLY A 726 -3.52 11.55 -103.07
C GLY A 726 -2.38 10.95 -103.88
N ILE A 727 -2.41 11.21 -105.19
CA ILE A 727 -1.51 10.66 -106.20
C ILE A 727 -0.72 11.76 -106.91
N ASP A 728 0.59 11.54 -107.06
CA ASP A 728 1.47 12.30 -107.93
C ASP A 728 1.74 11.51 -109.21
N PHE A 729 1.61 12.17 -110.36
CA PHE A 729 1.91 11.59 -111.66
C PHE A 729 3.30 11.98 -112.16
N GLY A 730 4.10 10.99 -112.53
CA GLY A 730 5.41 11.13 -113.17
C GLY A 730 5.31 11.06 -114.70
N THR A 731 6.27 10.37 -115.32
CA THR A 731 6.36 10.19 -116.77
C THR A 731 5.11 9.48 -117.32
N ILE A 732 4.53 10.04 -118.39
CA ILE A 732 3.35 9.49 -119.10
C ILE A 732 3.82 9.02 -120.48
N GLY A 733 3.51 7.76 -120.80
CA GLY A 733 3.70 7.19 -122.13
C GLY A 733 2.37 6.93 -122.84
N ALA A 734 2.44 6.45 -124.08
CA ALA A 734 1.26 6.00 -124.81
C ALA A 734 0.59 4.76 -124.16
N THR A 735 1.36 3.95 -123.45
CA THR A 735 0.88 2.70 -122.82
C THR A 735 1.31 2.55 -121.35
N SER A 736 1.74 3.62 -120.71
CA SER A 736 2.20 3.58 -119.31
C SER A 736 2.00 4.90 -118.57
N ILE A 737 1.78 4.84 -117.26
CA ILE A 737 1.73 6.00 -116.37
C ILE A 737 2.55 5.69 -115.11
N ALA A 738 3.54 6.53 -114.79
CA ALA A 738 4.25 6.47 -113.51
C ALA A 738 3.46 7.22 -112.42
N VAL A 739 3.23 6.57 -111.28
CA VAL A 739 2.43 7.09 -110.16
C VAL A 739 3.11 6.81 -108.82
N ARG A 740 2.95 7.71 -107.86
CA ARG A 740 3.31 7.50 -106.44
C ARG A 740 2.29 8.24 -105.57
N SER A 741 2.37 8.08 -104.24
CA SER A 741 1.57 8.95 -103.37
C SER A 741 2.17 10.35 -103.28
N SER A 742 1.31 11.36 -103.14
CA SER A 742 1.73 12.73 -102.85
C SER A 742 2.18 12.94 -101.40
N SER A 743 1.99 11.96 -100.50
CA SER A 743 2.30 12.09 -99.08
C SER A 743 3.71 11.67 -98.72
N LYS A 744 4.26 12.29 -97.68
CA LYS A 744 5.40 11.76 -96.94
C LYS A 744 4.87 10.94 -95.77
N LEU A 745 5.02 9.63 -95.84
CA LEU A 745 4.57 8.68 -94.81
C LEU A 745 5.73 8.27 -93.91
N SER A 746 5.46 8.07 -92.62
CA SER A 746 6.46 7.74 -91.62
C SER A 746 6.70 6.23 -91.54
N GLY A 747 7.98 5.84 -91.51
CA GLY A 747 8.38 4.47 -91.15
C GLY A 747 7.93 3.38 -92.13
N LEU A 748 7.86 3.65 -93.44
CA LEU A 748 7.47 2.67 -94.46
C LEU A 748 8.37 1.42 -94.50
N ASP A 749 9.55 1.48 -93.91
CA ASP A 749 10.54 0.39 -93.79
C ASP A 749 10.32 -0.51 -92.55
N ARG A 750 9.36 -0.20 -91.69
CA ARG A 750 9.15 -0.89 -90.41
C ARG A 750 8.23 -2.11 -90.54
N LYS A 751 8.75 -3.30 -90.30
CA LYS A 751 8.01 -4.57 -90.35
C LYS A 751 7.13 -4.67 -91.61
N SER A 752 5.81 -4.76 -91.46
CA SER A 752 4.86 -4.89 -92.55
C SER A 752 4.48 -3.56 -93.20
N SER A 753 4.98 -2.43 -92.69
CA SER A 753 4.64 -1.10 -93.21
C SER A 753 4.87 -1.01 -94.72
N GLY A 754 4.06 -0.19 -95.38
CA GLY A 754 4.25 0.08 -96.80
C GLY A 754 3.11 0.88 -97.40
N ILE A 755 3.28 1.25 -98.66
CA ILE A 755 2.26 1.91 -99.48
C ILE A 755 1.99 1.11 -100.76
N SER A 756 0.72 0.97 -101.13
CA SER A 756 0.31 0.34 -102.39
C SER A 756 -0.50 1.35 -103.21
N ILE A 757 -0.14 1.50 -104.48
CA ILE A 757 -0.85 2.35 -105.44
C ILE A 757 -1.73 1.45 -106.31
N VAL A 758 -3.01 1.78 -106.39
CA VAL A 758 -4.01 1.01 -107.13
C VAL A 758 -4.44 1.83 -108.34
N ASN A 759 -4.36 1.24 -109.53
CA ASN A 759 -5.09 1.72 -110.69
C ASN A 759 -6.49 1.09 -110.70
N LYS A 760 -7.48 1.89 -110.28
CA LYS A 760 -8.87 1.48 -110.20
C LYS A 760 -9.46 1.12 -111.55
N THR A 761 -9.12 1.88 -112.59
CA THR A 761 -9.67 1.68 -113.94
C THR A 761 -9.13 0.41 -114.59
N ALA A 762 -7.86 0.08 -114.36
CA ALA A 762 -7.22 -1.12 -114.92
C ALA A 762 -7.35 -2.36 -114.03
N GLY A 763 -7.78 -2.22 -112.77
CA GLY A 763 -7.79 -3.31 -111.79
C GLY A 763 -6.40 -3.83 -111.43
N THR A 764 -5.36 -3.00 -111.58
CA THR A 764 -3.97 -3.37 -111.26
C THR A 764 -3.49 -2.58 -110.04
N LYS A 765 -2.51 -3.12 -109.31
CA LYS A 765 -1.91 -2.45 -108.16
C LYS A 765 -0.41 -2.68 -108.11
N SER A 766 0.31 -1.79 -107.46
CA SER A 766 1.70 -2.02 -107.08
C SER A 766 1.77 -3.06 -105.96
N ASP A 767 2.93 -3.71 -105.83
CA ASP A 767 3.30 -4.35 -104.56
C ASP A 767 3.34 -3.30 -103.44
N TRP A 768 3.36 -3.76 -102.19
CA TRP A 768 3.58 -2.88 -101.05
C TRP A 768 5.02 -2.35 -101.10
N GLN A 769 5.14 -1.05 -101.35
CA GLN A 769 6.40 -0.34 -101.43
C GLN A 769 6.79 0.13 -100.02
N GLN A 770 7.99 -0.23 -99.57
CA GLN A 770 8.59 0.28 -98.32
C GLN A 770 9.24 1.66 -98.50
N ASN A 771 8.97 2.30 -99.64
CA ASN A 771 9.39 3.64 -100.01
C ASN A 771 8.25 4.29 -100.80
N ASN A 772 8.31 5.59 -101.05
CA ASN A 772 7.32 6.30 -101.88
C ASN A 772 7.89 6.65 -103.27
N ASN A 773 8.54 5.68 -103.93
CA ASN A 773 9.04 5.84 -105.30
C ASN A 773 7.95 5.61 -106.34
N TYR A 774 8.13 6.15 -107.55
CA TYR A 774 7.20 5.94 -108.65
C TYR A 774 7.05 4.45 -109.02
N TRP A 775 5.83 3.96 -108.97
CA TRP A 775 5.41 2.72 -109.63
C TRP A 775 4.99 3.05 -111.07
N THR A 776 5.61 2.38 -112.04
CA THR A 776 5.23 2.54 -113.45
C THR A 776 4.18 1.49 -113.80
N ASN A 777 2.93 1.94 -113.98
CA ASN A 777 1.84 1.09 -114.41
C ASN A 777 1.86 0.98 -115.96
N ILE A 778 2.20 -0.20 -116.46
CA ILE A 778 2.43 -0.51 -117.89
C ILE A 778 1.29 -1.32 -118.51
N GLY A 779 1.24 -1.42 -119.84
CA GLY A 779 0.24 -2.22 -120.57
C GLY A 779 -1.11 -1.50 -120.75
N LEU A 780 -1.10 -0.18 -120.61
CA LEU A 780 -2.29 0.66 -120.71
C LEU A 780 -2.65 0.95 -122.17
N LYS A 781 -3.94 1.24 -122.42
CA LYS A 781 -4.42 1.63 -123.74
C LYS A 781 -4.07 3.09 -124.03
N VAL A 782 -3.82 3.38 -125.29
CA VAL A 782 -3.49 4.72 -125.81
C VAL A 782 -4.64 5.69 -125.60
N ASN A 783 -4.33 6.96 -125.31
CA ASN A 783 -5.28 8.05 -125.07
C ASN A 783 -6.50 7.65 -124.19
N THR A 784 -6.25 6.93 -123.10
CA THR A 784 -7.29 6.41 -122.21
C THR A 784 -7.05 6.94 -120.79
N ALA A 785 -8.10 7.44 -120.13
CA ALA A 785 -8.03 7.89 -118.74
C ALA A 785 -7.89 6.70 -117.78
N TYR A 786 -6.94 6.78 -116.86
CA TYR A 786 -6.79 5.85 -115.75
C TYR A 786 -6.83 6.58 -114.42
N THR A 787 -7.59 6.04 -113.48
CA THR A 787 -7.80 6.59 -112.13
C THR A 787 -7.01 5.81 -111.11
N PHE A 788 -6.29 6.52 -110.24
CA PHE A 788 -5.39 5.94 -109.23
C PHE A 788 -5.73 6.44 -107.83
N TYR A 789 -5.49 5.60 -106.82
CA TYR A 789 -5.48 5.95 -105.41
C TYR A 789 -4.38 5.17 -104.66
N ALA A 790 -4.05 5.61 -103.44
CA ALA A 790 -3.02 5.01 -102.60
C ALA A 790 -3.62 4.51 -101.28
N VAL A 791 -3.08 3.41 -100.75
CA VAL A 791 -3.38 2.88 -99.42
C VAL A 791 -2.05 2.64 -98.71
N ALA A 792 -1.93 3.06 -97.44
CA ALA A 792 -0.78 2.74 -96.60
C ALA A 792 -1.14 1.67 -95.57
N ARG A 793 -0.15 1.02 -94.96
CA ARG A 793 -0.35 0.17 -93.79
C ARG A 793 0.77 0.35 -92.77
N ASN A 794 0.44 0.18 -91.49
CA ASN A 794 1.40 0.28 -90.39
C ASN A 794 2.24 -1.01 -90.23
N GLY A 795 3.09 -1.06 -89.22
CA GLY A 795 4.01 -2.18 -88.95
C GLY A 795 3.31 -3.53 -88.68
N ASP A 796 2.07 -3.51 -88.20
CA ASP A 796 1.24 -4.71 -87.96
C ASP A 796 0.41 -5.11 -89.19
N GLY A 797 0.41 -4.27 -90.24
CA GLY A 797 -0.29 -4.52 -91.49
C GLY A 797 -1.70 -3.93 -91.57
N ASN A 798 -2.11 -3.16 -90.56
CA ASN A 798 -3.40 -2.46 -90.54
C ASN A 798 -3.37 -1.34 -91.57
N SER A 799 -4.32 -1.38 -92.50
CA SER A 799 -4.34 -0.51 -93.68
C SER A 799 -5.17 0.75 -93.42
N THR A 800 -4.71 1.87 -93.97
CA THR A 800 -5.44 3.14 -93.98
C THR A 800 -6.66 3.08 -94.91
N PRO A 801 -7.58 4.03 -94.81
CA PRO A 801 -8.52 4.31 -95.89
C PRO A 801 -7.80 4.64 -97.21
N GLU A 802 -8.54 4.55 -98.31
CA GLU A 802 -8.08 4.95 -99.65
C GLU A 802 -7.85 6.46 -99.73
N SER A 803 -6.78 6.88 -100.42
CA SER A 803 -6.57 8.28 -100.75
C SER A 803 -7.64 8.79 -101.70
N PRO A 804 -7.84 10.12 -101.81
CA PRO A 804 -8.56 10.71 -102.93
C PRO A 804 -8.04 10.20 -104.29
N GLU A 805 -8.96 9.92 -105.19
CA GLU A 805 -8.67 9.45 -106.55
C GLU A 805 -8.13 10.57 -107.43
N SER A 806 -7.17 10.25 -108.30
CA SER A 806 -6.69 11.16 -109.35
C SER A 806 -6.58 10.44 -110.68
N SER A 807 -6.93 11.13 -111.77
CA SER A 807 -6.98 10.53 -113.11
C SER A 807 -6.07 11.23 -114.10
N ARG A 808 -5.49 10.45 -115.03
CA ARG A 808 -4.68 10.98 -116.13
C ARG A 808 -4.82 10.10 -117.38
N TYR A 809 -4.82 10.72 -118.55
CA TYR A 809 -4.81 10.03 -119.84
C TYR A 809 -3.38 9.62 -120.20
N THR A 810 -3.23 8.41 -120.74
CA THR A 810 -2.04 8.06 -121.54
C THR A 810 -1.92 8.98 -122.76
N LEU A 811 -0.73 9.05 -123.36
CA LEU A 811 -0.53 9.87 -124.56
C LEU A 811 -1.32 9.30 -125.76
N ALA A 812 -1.71 10.18 -126.69
CA ALA A 812 -2.25 9.78 -127.98
C ALA A 812 -1.12 9.37 -128.93
N ASN A 813 -1.40 8.45 -129.85
CA ASN A 813 -0.51 8.12 -130.96
C ASN A 813 -0.58 9.20 -132.03
N THR A 814 0.54 9.46 -132.70
CA THR A 814 0.59 10.36 -133.86
C THR A 814 -0.34 9.85 -134.98
N PRO A 815 -1.18 10.69 -135.62
CA PRO A 815 -2.09 10.27 -136.70
C PRO A 815 -1.32 9.66 -137.89
N GLY A 816 -1.91 8.72 -138.62
CA GLY A 816 -1.32 8.18 -139.86
C GLY A 816 -1.85 8.93 -141.09
N ALA A 817 -1.01 9.33 -142.04
CA ALA A 817 -1.47 9.96 -143.27
C ALA A 817 -2.24 8.98 -144.18
N THR A 818 -3.33 9.43 -144.81
CA THR A 818 -4.03 8.64 -145.84
C THR A 818 -4.32 9.51 -147.07
N ALA A 819 -4.56 8.87 -148.22
CA ALA A 819 -4.73 9.55 -149.49
C ALA A 819 -5.87 10.59 -149.48
N PHE A 820 -5.71 11.66 -150.27
CA PHE A 820 -6.75 12.65 -150.51
C PHE A 820 -7.93 12.06 -151.30
N SER A 821 -9.11 12.65 -151.17
CA SER A 821 -10.31 12.21 -151.88
C SER A 821 -11.28 13.36 -152.17
N ASP A 822 -12.39 13.09 -152.86
CA ASP A 822 -13.45 14.05 -153.18
C ASP A 822 -12.92 15.40 -153.72
N ILE A 823 -12.01 15.28 -154.68
CA ILE A 823 -11.33 16.42 -155.32
C ILE A 823 -12.27 17.03 -156.34
N THR A 824 -12.55 18.32 -156.21
CA THR A 824 -13.39 19.07 -157.16
C THR A 824 -12.59 20.24 -157.74
N ALA A 825 -13.22 21.07 -158.57
CA ALA A 825 -12.63 22.32 -159.00
C ALA A 825 -12.31 23.27 -157.83
N THR A 826 -12.96 23.12 -156.66
CA THR A 826 -12.83 24.08 -155.55
C THR A 826 -12.65 23.47 -154.16
N SER A 827 -12.37 22.17 -154.05
CA SER A 827 -12.18 21.50 -152.76
C SER A 827 -11.32 20.25 -152.82
N ILE A 828 -10.65 19.94 -151.72
CA ILE A 828 -9.88 18.72 -151.48
C ILE A 828 -10.26 18.17 -150.09
N ARG A 829 -10.59 16.87 -149.98
CA ARG A 829 -10.70 16.19 -148.68
C ARG A 829 -9.35 15.63 -148.26
N ALA A 830 -8.77 16.17 -147.18
CA ALA A 830 -7.64 15.59 -146.48
C ALA A 830 -8.10 14.48 -145.54
N ASN A 831 -7.44 13.32 -145.58
CA ASN A 831 -7.79 12.15 -144.76
C ASN A 831 -6.60 11.71 -143.89
N TRP A 832 -6.84 11.18 -142.70
CA TRP A 832 -5.83 10.54 -141.83
C TRP A 832 -6.39 9.37 -141.02
N GLY A 833 -5.58 8.35 -140.74
CA GLY A 833 -5.92 7.25 -139.85
C GLY A 833 -5.68 7.60 -138.37
N GLY A 834 -6.52 7.07 -137.48
CA GLY A 834 -6.39 7.27 -136.04
C GLY A 834 -5.18 6.58 -135.38
N ASN A 835 -4.45 5.70 -136.09
CA ASN A 835 -3.25 5.01 -135.61
C ASN A 835 -3.37 4.36 -134.21
N GLY A 836 -4.49 3.67 -133.97
CA GLY A 836 -4.78 3.00 -132.70
C GLY A 836 -5.32 3.90 -131.59
N ASN A 837 -5.48 5.21 -131.84
CA ASN A 837 -6.21 6.08 -130.92
C ASN A 837 -7.71 5.71 -130.87
N PRO A 838 -8.35 5.80 -129.70
CA PRO A 838 -9.78 5.53 -129.54
C PRO A 838 -10.64 6.55 -130.29
N ALA A 839 -11.86 6.12 -130.64
CA ALA A 839 -12.88 7.00 -131.21
C ALA A 839 -13.15 8.20 -130.29
N GLY A 840 -13.32 9.39 -130.87
CA GLY A 840 -13.42 10.65 -130.13
C GLY A 840 -12.08 11.34 -129.83
N THR A 841 -10.95 10.76 -130.25
CA THR A 841 -9.66 11.47 -130.25
C THR A 841 -9.76 12.69 -131.15
N MET A 842 -9.28 13.83 -130.66
CA MET A 842 -9.37 15.11 -131.37
C MET A 842 -8.13 15.32 -132.23
N TYR A 843 -8.36 15.72 -133.48
CA TYR A 843 -7.36 16.01 -134.50
C TYR A 843 -7.49 17.45 -134.97
N TYR A 844 -6.39 18.04 -135.40
CA TYR A 844 -6.36 19.37 -135.99
C TYR A 844 -5.56 19.30 -137.30
N CYS A 845 -6.21 19.58 -138.43
CA CYS A 845 -5.62 19.54 -139.75
C CYS A 845 -5.42 20.95 -140.29
N GLN A 846 -4.30 21.20 -140.94
CA GLN A 846 -3.94 22.51 -141.47
C GLN A 846 -3.60 22.38 -142.95
N ASN A 847 -4.24 23.20 -143.78
CA ASN A 847 -3.80 23.47 -145.14
C ASN A 847 -2.74 24.56 -145.12
N ILE A 848 -1.50 24.15 -145.34
CA ILE A 848 -0.33 25.01 -145.25
C ILE A 848 -0.30 25.99 -146.42
N THR A 849 -0.69 25.54 -147.62
CA THR A 849 -0.66 26.37 -148.83
C THR A 849 -1.75 27.44 -148.82
N ALA A 850 -2.98 27.07 -148.44
CA ALA A 850 -4.10 28.01 -148.38
C ALA A 850 -4.10 28.87 -147.10
N GLY A 851 -3.30 28.52 -146.09
CA GLY A 851 -3.29 29.19 -144.78
C GLY A 851 -4.54 28.91 -143.92
N THR A 852 -5.35 27.94 -144.30
CA THR A 852 -6.58 27.55 -143.59
C THR A 852 -6.34 26.32 -142.71
N ALA A 853 -7.19 26.11 -141.71
CA ALA A 853 -7.14 24.92 -140.86
C ALA A 853 -8.53 24.47 -140.44
N SER A 854 -8.64 23.21 -140.07
CA SER A 854 -9.78 22.73 -139.30
C SER A 854 -9.72 23.28 -137.88
N ASP A 855 -10.86 23.32 -137.19
CA ASP A 855 -10.84 23.30 -135.72
C ASP A 855 -10.36 21.92 -135.22
N TRP A 856 -10.26 21.76 -133.90
CA TRP A 856 -10.11 20.41 -133.34
C TRP A 856 -11.38 19.61 -133.63
N ILE A 857 -11.26 18.59 -134.47
CA ILE A 857 -12.36 17.72 -134.92
C ILE A 857 -12.07 16.26 -134.54
N SER A 858 -13.12 15.47 -134.33
CA SER A 858 -12.98 14.02 -134.06
C SER A 858 -12.97 13.17 -135.34
N ASN A 859 -13.34 13.78 -136.47
CA ASN A 859 -13.31 13.13 -137.77
C ASN A 859 -11.87 12.84 -138.19
N THR A 860 -11.71 11.78 -138.96
CA THR A 860 -10.46 11.36 -139.60
C THR A 860 -10.24 12.03 -140.96
N TYR A 861 -10.97 13.11 -141.22
CA TYR A 861 -10.86 13.86 -142.46
C TYR A 861 -11.31 15.31 -142.25
N TRP A 862 -10.90 16.17 -143.17
CA TRP A 862 -11.36 17.54 -143.28
C TRP A 862 -11.45 17.96 -144.74
N ASN A 863 -12.59 18.56 -145.12
CA ASN A 863 -12.79 19.13 -146.46
C ASN A 863 -12.23 20.55 -146.47
N SER A 864 -11.10 20.75 -147.15
CA SER A 864 -10.56 22.07 -147.45
C SER A 864 -11.28 22.61 -148.69
N THR A 865 -12.20 23.56 -148.51
CA THR A 865 -13.05 24.13 -149.58
C THR A 865 -12.69 25.58 -149.90
N GLY A 866 -13.22 26.11 -151.01
CA GLY A 866 -12.93 27.49 -151.46
C GLY A 866 -11.55 27.61 -152.10
N LEU A 867 -11.11 26.53 -152.74
CA LEU A 867 -9.84 26.42 -153.42
C LEU A 867 -9.97 26.87 -154.88
N ASP A 868 -8.87 27.31 -155.49
CA ASP A 868 -8.85 27.68 -156.90
C ASP A 868 -8.75 26.42 -157.78
N PRO A 869 -9.39 26.36 -158.96
CA PRO A 869 -9.22 25.28 -159.93
C PRO A 869 -7.75 25.07 -160.34
N GLU A 870 -7.40 23.83 -160.68
CA GLU A 870 -6.06 23.42 -161.15
C GLU A 870 -4.86 23.82 -160.24
N THR A 871 -5.09 23.97 -158.92
CA THR A 871 -4.07 24.45 -157.96
C THR A 871 -3.70 23.40 -156.90
N THR A 872 -2.40 23.23 -156.61
CA THR A 872 -1.87 22.23 -155.66
C THR A 872 -1.77 22.75 -154.21
N TYR A 873 -2.29 22.00 -153.22
CA TYR A 873 -2.30 22.38 -151.79
C TYR A 873 -1.64 21.32 -150.88
N VAL A 874 -0.86 21.74 -149.86
CA VAL A 874 -0.15 20.88 -148.88
C VAL A 874 -0.88 20.87 -147.53
N LEU A 875 -1.11 19.69 -146.95
CA LEU A 875 -1.85 19.56 -145.68
C LEU A 875 -1.08 18.73 -144.61
N ARG A 876 -1.29 19.03 -143.31
CA ARG A 876 -0.73 18.29 -142.16
C ARG A 876 -1.73 18.16 -141.01
N VAL A 877 -1.59 17.17 -140.14
CA VAL A 877 -2.51 16.90 -139.02
C VAL A 877 -1.78 16.56 -137.71
N ILE A 878 -2.34 16.91 -136.56
CA ILE A 878 -1.86 16.55 -135.20
C ILE A 878 -3.03 15.96 -134.38
N ALA A 879 -2.77 15.03 -133.47
CA ALA A 879 -3.74 14.57 -132.47
C ALA A 879 -3.44 15.14 -131.09
N ARG A 880 -4.41 15.12 -130.17
CA ARG A 880 -4.17 15.37 -128.75
C ARG A 880 -4.85 14.33 -127.88
N ASN A 881 -4.26 14.04 -126.72
CA ASN A 881 -4.90 13.15 -125.75
C ASN A 881 -6.03 13.86 -124.97
N GLY A 882 -6.75 13.13 -124.13
CA GLY A 882 -7.85 13.67 -123.31
C GLY A 882 -7.44 14.71 -122.26
N ASN A 883 -6.13 14.87 -121.99
CA ASN A 883 -5.58 15.97 -121.19
C ASN A 883 -5.12 17.18 -122.04
N GLY A 884 -5.33 17.15 -123.36
CA GLY A 884 -4.94 18.22 -124.27
C GLY A 884 -3.46 18.21 -124.69
N ILE A 885 -2.70 17.16 -124.36
CA ILE A 885 -1.29 17.03 -124.77
C ILE A 885 -1.24 16.58 -126.23
N GLY A 886 -0.67 17.41 -127.10
CA GLY A 886 -0.55 17.16 -128.54
C GLY A 886 0.52 16.12 -128.89
N THR A 887 0.32 15.41 -130.00
CA THR A 887 1.32 14.52 -130.62
C THR A 887 2.33 15.32 -131.43
N ALA A 888 3.29 14.64 -132.07
CA ALA A 888 3.99 15.27 -133.20
C ALA A 888 3.01 15.52 -134.37
N TRP A 889 3.34 16.46 -135.26
CA TRP A 889 2.60 16.68 -136.50
C TRP A 889 2.89 15.59 -137.54
N THR A 890 1.84 15.12 -138.21
CA THR A 890 1.89 14.21 -139.37
C THR A 890 1.70 15.03 -140.64
N ASN A 891 2.61 14.88 -141.60
CA ASN A 891 2.44 15.47 -142.92
C ASN A 891 1.53 14.60 -143.80
N LEU A 892 0.52 15.17 -144.47
CA LEU A 892 -0.42 14.44 -145.34
C LEU A 892 0.00 14.45 -146.82
N GLY A 893 0.92 15.33 -147.21
CA GLY A 893 1.32 15.50 -148.61
C GLY A 893 0.55 16.63 -149.31
N SER A 894 0.44 16.58 -150.63
CA SER A 894 -0.19 17.61 -151.46
C SER A 894 -1.09 17.05 -152.57
N GLU A 895 -2.11 17.81 -152.99
CA GLU A 895 -3.07 17.42 -154.05
C GLU A 895 -3.61 18.62 -154.86
N THR A 896 -4.12 18.40 -156.10
CA THR A 896 -4.55 19.45 -157.07
C THR A 896 -6.03 19.36 -157.48
N THR A 897 -6.74 20.50 -157.68
CA THR A 897 -8.18 20.64 -158.08
C THR A 897 -8.47 20.51 -159.61
N LEU A 898 -9.75 20.42 -160.06
CA LEU A 898 -10.24 20.12 -161.46
C LEU A 898 -10.81 21.34 -162.32
N PRO A 899 -11.12 21.25 -163.67
CA PRO A 899 -11.66 22.34 -164.62
C PRO A 899 -13.23 22.43 -164.99
N THR A 900 -13.76 23.32 -165.94
CA THR A 900 -15.25 23.70 -166.29
C THR A 900 -15.77 23.75 -167.84
N VAL A 901 -17.10 23.73 -168.30
CA VAL A 901 -17.72 23.55 -169.76
C VAL A 901 -19.11 24.32 -170.23
N GLU A 902 -19.55 24.56 -171.57
CA GLU A 902 -20.71 25.41 -172.25
C GLU A 902 -21.63 24.85 -173.51
N PRO A 903 -22.80 25.43 -174.06
CA PRO A 903 -23.86 24.89 -175.07
C PRO A 903 -24.10 25.43 -176.57
N CYS A 904 -25.00 24.84 -177.45
CA CYS A 904 -25.28 25.12 -178.94
C CYS A 904 -26.73 25.57 -179.36
N GLU A 905 -26.94 26.31 -180.46
CA GLU A 905 -28.24 26.93 -180.85
C GLU A 905 -28.93 26.38 -182.13
N GLY A 906 -28.21 25.71 -183.04
CA GLY A 906 -28.75 25.22 -184.33
C GLY A 906 -29.56 23.89 -184.30
N ASP A 907 -29.71 23.24 -183.14
CA ASP A 907 -30.40 21.94 -182.99
C ASP A 907 -31.91 22.14 -182.81
N PHE A 908 -32.65 22.21 -183.92
CA PHE A 908 -34.07 22.58 -183.90
C PHE A 908 -34.98 21.48 -183.38
N ASP A 909 -34.57 20.22 -183.53
CA ASP A 909 -35.31 19.08 -182.99
C ASP A 909 -34.79 18.58 -181.62
N ASN A 910 -33.78 19.25 -181.05
CA ASN A 910 -33.14 19.03 -179.74
C ASN A 910 -32.65 17.58 -179.54
N ASN A 911 -32.06 17.00 -180.58
CA ASN A 911 -31.59 15.62 -180.54
C ASN A 911 -30.10 15.49 -180.12
N GLY A 912 -29.42 16.61 -179.85
CA GLY A 912 -28.02 16.72 -179.46
C GLY A 912 -27.05 16.87 -180.64
N MET A 913 -27.55 17.00 -181.86
CA MET A 913 -26.77 17.16 -183.08
C MET A 913 -27.51 18.01 -184.13
N VAL A 914 -26.78 18.81 -184.89
CA VAL A 914 -27.37 19.64 -185.95
C VAL A 914 -27.12 18.98 -187.30
N ASP A 915 -28.14 18.38 -187.90
CA ASP A 915 -28.00 17.48 -189.06
C ASP A 915 -28.89 17.82 -190.29
N ASP A 916 -28.99 16.89 -191.25
CA ASP A 916 -29.76 17.07 -192.48
C ASP A 916 -31.26 17.30 -192.22
N VAL A 917 -31.78 16.87 -191.06
CA VAL A 917 -33.17 17.10 -190.63
C VAL A 917 -33.35 18.57 -190.24
N ASP A 918 -32.44 19.13 -189.46
CA ASP A 918 -32.42 20.55 -189.10
C ASP A 918 -32.20 21.43 -190.33
N LEU A 919 -31.34 20.98 -191.27
CA LEU A 919 -31.12 21.67 -192.53
C LEU A 919 -32.37 21.65 -193.43
N MET A 920 -33.13 20.54 -193.46
CA MET A 920 -34.42 20.50 -194.16
C MET A 920 -35.45 21.42 -193.50
N ALA A 921 -35.46 21.48 -192.16
CA ALA A 921 -36.36 22.36 -191.41
C ALA A 921 -36.05 23.83 -191.69
N PHE A 922 -34.77 24.20 -191.68
CA PHE A 922 -34.27 25.53 -192.05
C PHE A 922 -34.63 25.86 -193.51
N ALA A 923 -34.35 24.96 -194.45
CA ALA A 923 -34.60 25.17 -195.88
C ALA A 923 -36.09 25.27 -196.26
N ALA A 924 -37.00 24.62 -195.52
CA ALA A 924 -38.44 24.72 -195.74
C ALA A 924 -38.99 26.12 -195.43
N SER A 925 -38.30 26.85 -194.56
CA SER A 925 -38.63 28.21 -194.14
C SER A 925 -37.83 29.26 -194.90
N PHE A 926 -36.71 28.90 -195.52
CA PHE A 926 -35.83 29.82 -196.25
C PHE A 926 -36.55 30.55 -197.39
N GLY A 927 -36.47 31.89 -197.37
CA GLY A 927 -37.14 32.80 -198.30
C GLY A 927 -38.57 33.16 -197.92
N ARG A 928 -39.09 32.70 -196.78
CA ARG A 928 -40.35 33.22 -196.21
C ARG A 928 -40.10 34.56 -195.55
N SER A 929 -41.03 35.50 -195.75
CA SER A 929 -40.99 36.84 -195.15
C SER A 929 -42.27 37.18 -194.39
N ASP A 930 -43.01 36.15 -193.99
CA ASP A 930 -44.24 36.24 -193.22
C ASP A 930 -44.10 35.44 -191.90
N CYS A 931 -42.86 35.31 -191.42
CA CYS A 931 -42.54 34.60 -190.19
C CYS A 931 -43.03 35.44 -189.01
N SER A 932 -43.91 34.84 -188.23
CA SER A 932 -44.46 35.45 -187.03
C SER A 932 -44.85 34.35 -186.07
N VAL A 933 -45.12 34.67 -184.82
CA VAL A 933 -45.67 33.70 -183.86
C VAL A 933 -46.95 33.00 -184.34
N ALA A 934 -47.72 33.57 -185.27
CA ALA A 934 -48.89 32.93 -185.86
C ALA A 934 -48.54 31.99 -187.04
N PHE A 935 -47.38 32.19 -187.67
CA PHE A 935 -46.85 31.36 -188.76
C PHE A 935 -45.33 31.18 -188.58
N PRO A 936 -44.87 30.47 -187.51
CA PRO A 936 -43.46 30.39 -187.17
C PRO A 936 -42.67 29.71 -188.29
N CYS A 937 -41.42 30.15 -188.42
CA CYS A 937 -40.45 29.61 -189.37
C CYS A 937 -39.29 29.05 -188.55
N ASN A 938 -38.96 27.78 -188.76
CA ASN A 938 -37.72 27.24 -188.20
C ASN A 938 -36.57 27.84 -189.02
N GLY A 939 -35.66 28.55 -188.36
CA GLY A 939 -34.54 29.20 -189.05
C GLY A 939 -34.51 30.72 -188.99
N ASP A 940 -35.45 31.38 -188.30
CA ASP A 940 -35.33 32.82 -187.96
C ASP A 940 -34.41 32.95 -186.73
N LEU A 941 -33.12 32.65 -186.95
CA LEU A 941 -32.06 32.46 -185.94
C LEU A 941 -31.39 33.78 -185.55
N GLU A 942 -31.43 34.76 -186.44
CA GLU A 942 -30.87 36.08 -186.19
C GLU A 942 -31.95 37.03 -185.71
N SER A 943 -31.97 37.28 -184.40
CA SER A 943 -32.84 38.29 -183.81
C SER A 943 -34.36 38.07 -183.97
N ALA A 944 -34.81 36.96 -184.57
CA ALA A 944 -36.21 36.65 -184.81
C ALA A 944 -36.93 37.79 -185.57
N ASP A 945 -36.32 38.31 -186.63
CA ASP A 945 -36.71 39.56 -187.27
C ASP A 945 -37.86 39.41 -188.30
N GLY A 946 -38.31 38.17 -188.51
CA GLY A 946 -39.58 37.87 -189.17
C GLY A 946 -39.45 37.45 -190.63
N ASP A 947 -38.23 37.27 -191.13
CA ASP A 947 -37.93 36.50 -192.33
C ASP A 947 -36.90 35.41 -192.04
N VAL A 948 -36.73 34.47 -192.98
CA VAL A 948 -35.62 33.51 -192.95
C VAL A 948 -34.83 33.70 -194.22
N ASP A 949 -33.66 34.32 -194.10
CA ASP A 949 -32.89 34.78 -195.25
C ASP A 949 -31.43 34.28 -195.23
N GLY A 950 -30.62 34.77 -196.17
CA GLY A 950 -29.23 34.33 -196.32
C GLY A 950 -28.33 34.59 -195.11
N SER A 951 -28.70 35.48 -194.19
CA SER A 951 -27.92 35.78 -192.99
C SER A 951 -28.16 34.73 -191.90
N ASP A 952 -29.40 34.28 -191.68
CA ASP A 952 -29.72 33.18 -190.76
C ASP A 952 -28.95 31.90 -191.08
N MET A 953 -28.70 31.69 -192.37
CA MET A 953 -27.99 30.52 -192.86
C MET A 953 -26.53 30.50 -192.40
N ILE A 954 -25.92 31.65 -192.11
CA ILE A 954 -24.55 31.70 -191.59
C ILE A 954 -24.50 31.15 -190.17
N THR A 955 -25.43 31.57 -189.31
CA THR A 955 -25.52 31.11 -187.92
C THR A 955 -25.82 29.62 -187.85
N PHE A 956 -26.78 29.14 -188.66
CA PHE A 956 -27.06 27.71 -188.74
C PHE A 956 -25.85 26.89 -189.21
N LEU A 957 -25.07 27.40 -190.17
CA LEU A 957 -23.89 26.70 -190.70
C LEU A 957 -22.72 26.59 -189.71
N GLU A 958 -22.66 27.41 -188.65
CA GLU A 958 -21.64 27.25 -187.60
C GLU A 958 -21.90 26.01 -186.75
N ASP A 959 -23.17 25.67 -186.54
CA ASP A 959 -23.56 24.49 -185.78
C ASP A 959 -23.78 23.25 -186.67
N LEU A 960 -24.04 23.41 -187.98
CA LEU A 960 -24.30 22.29 -188.90
C LEU A 960 -23.14 21.28 -188.92
N GLY A 961 -23.39 20.08 -188.39
CA GLY A 961 -22.43 18.99 -188.25
C GLY A 961 -21.85 18.78 -186.85
N ARG A 962 -22.23 19.59 -185.85
CA ARG A 962 -21.85 19.36 -184.43
C ARG A 962 -22.63 18.18 -183.84
N THR A 963 -21.97 17.43 -182.94
CA THR A 963 -22.54 16.24 -182.26
C THR A 963 -22.35 16.27 -180.74
N ASP A 964 -21.95 17.41 -180.19
CA ASP A 964 -21.59 17.61 -178.78
C ASP A 964 -22.44 18.70 -178.11
N CYS A 965 -23.69 18.83 -178.57
CA CYS A 965 -24.63 19.81 -178.05
C CYS A 965 -25.34 19.28 -176.79
N PRO A 966 -25.30 20.01 -175.65
CA PRO A 966 -25.79 19.53 -174.35
C PRO A 966 -27.28 19.21 -174.27
#